data_AF-A0A3P9N3D4-F1
#
_entry.id   AF-A0A3P9N3D4-F1
#
_cell.length_a   1.000
_cell.length_b   1.000
_cell.length_c   1.000
_cell.angle_alpha   90.00
_cell.angle_beta   90.00
_cell.angle_gamma   90.00
#
_symmetry.space_group_name_H-M   'P 1'
#
loop_
_entity.id
_entity.type
_entity.pdbx_description
1 polymer ?
#
loop_
_entity_poly.entity_id
_entity_poly.type
_entity_poly.pdbx_seq_one_letter_code
_entity_poly.pdbx_strand_id
1 'polypeptide(L)'
;MPPPPLCSNMVSHDLHVSVQEDSAEVLVQQLQQRLKETDCFHKGWVLVGIPQTRVQVLQLQRAGIIPEHVVMLEAPEEVLLQRNHGRFTDPVTGDVYHQLFVQPENDTIKRRLEKGRSLSDQQLLAKVQHYRCEVTAVKAAYQHVLKVFNADQPPADVFQQALTFVTTRRHFRTPRIVLVGPSGSGKSHLARLVSEKYKVVDGTSMTSSAEQQLCLNICSVPSSSSSSLSCSRKWAKHKKWTSKKQKPEKKKKSFISPEEEEDDEEAPLQAPPPELTHGPPQKKRRRKEEVKEGGSGSIKTSSLFRHNPEIPEILRPAVAQLKEKVFTSASFSDLHLHPHLVATLNKVLNVSRLTSIQQQTIPALLSGRDAAVRSQTGSGKTLSYAVPLVQRLQASEPKVSRSDGPLALVVVPTRELALQTYNTFQKLLKPFTWIVPGVLMGGEKKKAEKARIRKGMNVVVSTPGRLADHIQNTLSLALSAVRWLVLDEADRILDLGFDRELTVILNGLNRTGPTRQNVLLSATLSPGVTRLADVCLHDPISISVSGPAPSDPPSQSESFAVPEELQQFVVLVPSKVRLVCLAAFILDQCKFSHSNKIIVFVSSCEAVEFLHLLFGSVLTRHAANQELSFLRLHGNMRQEDVAARGLDLPQVTWIVQYTPPSSTAEYVHRVGRTARIGGSGNSLLFLTPAEATFITELANHNISVSEMKLQDVLSCLMKDDAFKGRGKYHSQTSPQALQQDIRERATVLQTQLEDFVHSDARWVQAAKKALQSFLRAYTTYPAHLKQVFHLRRLHLGHTAKSFGLRDAPQGLSPGPAPRGHGGPWDRVRSRNQNQAGKRAGNLRKNQNQNPGRKRLHPGHREAVLIRSEFSSGLEGGGAKKRRKRGITEEED
;
A
#
# COMPACT_ATOMS: atom_id res chain seq x y z
N MET A 1 47.49 47.53 -27.44
CA MET A 1 47.68 47.76 -25.98
C MET A 1 47.93 46.41 -25.32
N PRO A 2 48.68 46.35 -24.20
CA PRO A 2 49.05 45.09 -23.54
C PRO A 2 47.87 44.43 -22.80
N PRO A 3 47.97 43.14 -22.44
CA PRO A 3 47.03 42.50 -21.51
C PRO A 3 47.20 43.04 -20.08
N PRO A 4 46.14 43.00 -19.24
CA PRO A 4 46.23 43.33 -17.82
C PRO A 4 47.01 42.25 -17.03
N PRO A 5 47.54 42.59 -15.84
CA PRO A 5 48.53 41.76 -15.14
C PRO A 5 47.93 40.52 -14.45
N LEU A 6 48.78 39.49 -14.29
CA LEU A 6 48.55 38.34 -13.43
C LEU A 6 48.65 38.75 -11.95
N CYS A 7 47.52 38.81 -11.23
CA CYS A 7 47.53 38.99 -9.78
C CYS A 7 47.91 37.68 -9.07
N SER A 8 49.05 37.69 -8.39
CA SER A 8 49.55 36.59 -7.56
C SER A 8 48.63 36.32 -6.36
N ASN A 9 48.03 35.12 -6.28
CA ASN A 9 47.22 34.70 -5.12
C ASN A 9 47.15 33.16 -4.97
N MET A 10 48.29 32.47 -5.05
CA MET A 10 48.36 31.01 -4.85
C MET A 10 48.77 30.58 -3.42
N VAL A 11 49.51 31.41 -2.68
CA VAL A 11 50.06 31.04 -1.35
C VAL A 11 48.96 30.89 -0.27
N SER A 12 47.87 31.64 -0.39
CA SER A 12 46.76 31.63 0.56
C SER A 12 45.81 30.44 0.40
N HIS A 13 45.88 29.68 -0.70
CA HIS A 13 45.03 28.53 -0.93
C HIS A 13 45.58 27.26 -0.26
N ASP A 14 46.89 27.00 -0.39
CA ASP A 14 47.54 25.81 0.16
C ASP A 14 47.54 25.80 1.70
N LEU A 15 47.79 26.96 2.32
CA LEU A 15 47.67 27.16 3.77
C LEU A 15 46.25 26.91 4.29
N HIS A 16 45.21 27.17 3.47
CA HIS A 16 43.83 26.93 3.88
C HIS A 16 43.43 25.46 3.71
N VAL A 17 44.07 24.73 2.79
CA VAL A 17 43.89 23.28 2.59
C VAL A 17 44.61 22.51 3.70
N SER A 18 45.89 22.77 3.98
CA SER A 18 46.65 22.02 5.00
C SER A 18 46.00 22.09 6.38
N VAL A 19 45.58 23.29 6.82
CA VAL A 19 44.85 23.49 8.08
C VAL A 19 43.51 22.72 8.11
N GLN A 20 42.85 22.52 6.96
CA GLN A 20 41.65 21.67 6.89
C GLN A 20 41.98 20.17 6.90
N GLU A 21 43.09 19.73 6.32
CA GLU A 21 43.52 18.32 6.35
C GLU A 21 43.97 17.91 7.76
N ASP A 22 44.80 18.69 8.43
CA ASP A 22 45.23 18.48 9.82
C ASP A 22 44.01 18.42 10.77
N SER A 23 43.10 19.39 10.65
CA SER A 23 41.88 19.46 11.46
C SER A 23 40.95 18.27 11.21
N ALA A 24 40.85 17.80 9.96
CA ALA A 24 40.07 16.62 9.63
C ALA A 24 40.72 15.33 10.15
N GLU A 25 42.04 15.23 10.14
CA GLU A 25 42.74 14.05 10.63
C GLU A 25 42.63 13.91 12.15
N VAL A 26 42.88 14.98 12.93
CA VAL A 26 42.72 14.96 14.40
C VAL A 26 41.29 14.57 14.81
N LEU A 27 40.29 15.10 14.11
CA LEU A 27 38.88 14.76 14.33
C LEU A 27 38.58 13.28 13.99
N VAL A 28 39.15 12.74 12.92
CA VAL A 28 38.99 11.32 12.56
C VAL A 28 39.73 10.40 13.54
N GLN A 29 40.91 10.80 14.05
CA GLN A 29 41.61 10.06 15.11
C GLN A 29 40.78 9.98 16.40
N GLN A 30 40.20 11.10 16.84
CA GLN A 30 39.29 11.15 18.00
C GLN A 30 38.05 10.26 17.81
N LEU A 31 37.41 10.32 16.63
CA LEU A 31 36.31 9.41 16.28
C LEU A 31 36.76 7.95 16.27
N GLN A 32 37.93 7.63 15.73
CA GLN A 32 38.45 6.26 15.71
C GLN A 32 38.68 5.73 17.12
N GLN A 33 39.14 6.56 18.05
CA GLN A 33 39.25 6.21 19.48
C GLN A 33 37.87 5.97 20.11
N ARG A 34 36.92 6.90 19.93
CA ARG A 34 35.56 6.79 20.49
C ARG A 34 34.79 5.56 19.97
N LEU A 35 34.96 5.22 18.69
CA LEU A 35 34.30 4.08 18.05
C LEU A 35 34.96 2.72 18.37
N LYS A 36 36.17 2.71 18.94
CA LYS A 36 36.83 1.51 19.49
C LYS A 36 36.33 1.15 20.90
N GLU A 37 35.60 2.03 21.58
CA GLU A 37 35.05 1.76 22.91
C GLU A 37 34.03 0.60 22.91
N THR A 38 33.93 -0.09 24.04
CA THR A 38 33.17 -1.34 24.15
C THR A 38 31.67 -1.15 23.93
N ASP A 39 31.11 0.04 24.19
CA ASP A 39 29.70 0.34 23.94
C ASP A 39 29.42 0.50 22.44
N CYS A 40 30.24 1.27 21.70
CA CYS A 40 30.17 1.37 20.25
C CYS A 40 30.38 0.02 19.56
N PHE A 41 31.31 -0.80 20.05
CA PHE A 41 31.57 -2.13 19.50
C PHE A 41 30.36 -3.06 19.64
N HIS A 42 29.76 -3.15 20.85
CA HIS A 42 28.69 -4.10 21.16
C HIS A 42 27.27 -3.61 20.81
N LYS A 43 27.02 -2.30 20.73
CA LYS A 43 25.70 -1.74 20.40
C LYS A 43 25.61 -1.20 18.99
N GLY A 44 26.74 -0.84 18.38
CA GLY A 44 26.80 -0.10 17.13
C GLY A 44 26.75 1.41 17.37
N TRP A 45 26.92 2.17 16.31
CA TRP A 45 27.09 3.62 16.35
C TRP A 45 26.32 4.37 15.27
N VAL A 46 25.96 5.60 15.59
CA VAL A 46 25.52 6.63 14.65
C VAL A 46 26.50 7.81 14.69
N LEU A 47 26.90 8.31 13.53
CA LEU A 47 27.64 9.56 13.35
C LEU A 47 26.73 10.60 12.68
N VAL A 48 26.74 11.83 13.19
CA VAL A 48 25.87 12.90 12.72
C VAL A 48 26.69 14.03 12.10
N GLY A 49 26.41 14.38 10.84
CA GLY A 49 27.02 15.52 10.20
C GLY A 49 28.52 15.39 9.90
N ILE A 50 29.10 14.19 9.98
CA ILE A 50 30.47 13.86 9.55
C ILE A 50 30.37 12.57 8.71
N PRO A 51 30.99 12.48 7.51
CA PRO A 51 31.79 13.51 6.86
C PRO A 51 30.94 14.58 6.17
N GLN A 52 31.49 15.81 6.09
CA GLN A 52 30.95 16.92 5.31
C GLN A 52 31.73 17.11 4.01
N THR A 53 33.06 16.96 4.06
CA THR A 53 33.97 17.26 2.94
C THR A 53 34.59 16.01 2.31
N ARG A 54 35.13 16.13 1.09
CA ARG A 54 35.87 15.05 0.40
C ARG A 54 37.05 14.53 1.23
N VAL A 55 37.78 15.41 1.92
CA VAL A 55 38.92 15.05 2.78
C VAL A 55 38.48 14.14 3.93
N GLN A 56 37.41 14.51 4.64
CA GLN A 56 36.89 13.72 5.76
C GLN A 56 36.43 12.32 5.33
N VAL A 57 35.84 12.17 4.13
CA VAL A 57 35.49 10.87 3.57
C VAL A 57 36.72 9.97 3.43
N LEU A 58 37.81 10.49 2.85
CA LEU A 58 39.05 9.73 2.62
C LEU A 58 39.72 9.35 3.93
N GLN A 59 39.78 10.27 4.90
CA GLN A 59 40.35 9.98 6.22
C GLN A 59 39.53 8.95 7.00
N LEU A 60 38.19 9.01 6.99
CA LEU A 60 37.33 7.96 7.60
C LEU A 60 37.57 6.58 6.95
N GLN A 61 37.74 6.52 5.63
CA GLN A 61 38.04 5.29 4.91
C GLN A 61 39.42 4.73 5.28
N ARG A 62 40.46 5.57 5.30
CA ARG A 62 41.81 5.21 5.79
C ARG A 62 41.80 4.70 7.23
N ALA A 63 41.00 5.34 8.11
CA ALA A 63 40.84 4.95 9.51
C ALA A 63 39.99 3.67 9.71
N GLY A 64 39.49 3.03 8.63
CA GLY A 64 38.66 1.82 8.70
C GLY A 64 37.22 2.07 9.18
N ILE A 65 36.77 3.33 9.27
CA ILE A 65 35.44 3.72 9.73
C ILE A 65 34.45 3.61 8.57
N ILE A 66 34.10 2.36 8.26
CA ILE A 66 33.18 2.01 7.15
C ILE A 66 31.74 1.91 7.68
N PRO A 67 30.80 2.77 7.23
CA PRO A 67 29.38 2.66 7.56
C PRO A 67 28.68 1.58 6.73
N GLU A 68 27.65 0.95 7.31
CA GLU A 68 26.77 0.01 6.60
C GLU A 68 25.60 0.73 5.90
N HIS A 69 25.21 1.90 6.41
CA HIS A 69 24.15 2.74 5.87
C HIS A 69 24.51 4.23 5.98
N VAL A 70 24.34 4.98 4.90
CA VAL A 70 24.48 6.44 4.85
C VAL A 70 23.12 7.05 4.49
N VAL A 71 22.53 7.80 5.41
CA VAL A 71 21.24 8.47 5.23
C VAL A 71 21.53 9.92 4.87
N MET A 72 21.15 10.35 3.67
CA MET A 72 21.33 11.71 3.20
C MET A 72 19.98 12.42 3.18
N LEU A 73 19.87 13.53 3.92
CA LEU A 73 18.67 14.36 3.96
C LEU A 73 18.84 15.58 3.04
N GLU A 74 17.94 15.76 2.08
CA GLU A 74 17.90 16.91 1.17
C GLU A 74 16.59 17.70 1.36
N ALA A 75 16.62 19.03 1.30
CA ALA A 75 15.43 19.90 1.37
C ALA A 75 15.63 21.22 0.61
N PRO A 76 14.55 21.89 0.16
CA PRO A 76 14.60 23.22 -0.45
C PRO A 76 15.11 24.31 0.51
N GLU A 77 15.73 25.37 -0.01
CA GLU A 77 16.28 26.46 0.81
C GLU A 77 15.19 27.20 1.60
N GLU A 78 14.03 27.40 0.99
CA GLU A 78 12.87 28.06 1.59
C GLU A 78 12.38 27.29 2.82
N VAL A 79 12.43 25.96 2.77
CA VAL A 79 12.06 25.07 3.88
C VAL A 79 13.10 25.11 4.99
N LEU A 80 14.39 25.19 4.64
CA LEU A 80 15.48 25.33 5.62
C LEU A 80 15.45 26.70 6.32
N LEU A 81 15.19 27.77 5.57
CA LEU A 81 15.01 29.14 6.08
C LEU A 81 13.79 29.23 7.02
N GLN A 82 12.64 28.67 6.64
CA GLN A 82 11.45 28.60 7.52
C GLN A 82 11.76 27.84 8.82
N ARG A 83 12.50 26.73 8.75
CA ARG A 83 12.92 25.94 9.93
C ARG A 83 13.92 26.66 10.83
N ASN A 84 14.71 27.59 10.28
CA ASN A 84 15.62 28.45 11.04
C ASN A 84 14.85 29.55 11.80
N HIS A 85 13.79 30.10 11.21
CA HIS A 85 12.95 31.14 11.82
C HIS A 85 12.11 30.65 13.01
N GLY A 86 11.51 29.45 12.90
CA GLY A 86 10.67 28.87 13.95
C GLY A 86 11.42 28.04 14.98
N ARG A 87 12.76 28.13 15.03
CA ARG A 87 13.64 27.36 15.92
C ARG A 87 13.64 27.93 17.33
N PHE A 88 13.45 27.03 18.30
CA PHE A 88 13.63 27.27 19.73
C PHE A 88 14.65 26.27 20.30
N THR A 89 15.17 26.52 21.49
CA THR A 89 16.12 25.63 22.16
C THR A 89 15.86 25.65 23.66
N ASP A 90 15.94 24.49 24.30
CA ASP A 90 15.85 24.36 25.75
C ASP A 90 17.23 24.71 26.36
N PRO A 91 17.36 25.78 27.18
CA PRO A 91 18.65 26.19 27.75
C PRO A 91 19.19 25.22 28.81
N VAL A 92 18.38 24.25 29.27
CA VAL A 92 18.76 23.25 30.29
C VAL A 92 19.23 21.95 29.67
N THR A 93 18.66 21.52 28.52
CA THR A 93 19.04 20.25 27.87
C THR A 93 19.79 20.42 26.54
N GLY A 94 19.75 21.61 25.94
CA GLY A 94 20.24 21.86 24.58
C GLY A 94 19.35 21.30 23.47
N ASP A 95 18.21 20.66 23.80
CA ASP A 95 17.29 20.11 22.80
C ASP A 95 16.69 21.21 21.92
N VAL A 96 16.66 20.95 20.62
CA VAL A 96 16.17 21.90 19.60
C VAL A 96 14.72 21.58 19.24
N TYR A 97 13.85 22.54 19.46
CA TYR A 97 12.42 22.47 19.18
C TYR A 97 12.05 23.39 18.00
N HIS A 98 10.91 23.15 17.37
CA HIS A 98 10.39 23.98 16.28
C HIS A 98 8.88 24.18 16.44
N GLN A 99 8.44 25.44 16.42
CA GLN A 99 7.07 25.88 16.72
C GLN A 99 5.98 25.07 16.00
N LEU A 100 6.24 24.62 14.77
CA LEU A 100 5.27 23.88 13.93
C LEU A 100 5.61 22.40 13.70
N PHE A 101 6.81 21.91 14.06
CA PHE A 101 7.30 20.59 13.59
C PHE A 101 7.87 19.68 14.67
N VAL A 102 8.39 20.25 15.77
CA VAL A 102 8.92 19.50 16.92
C VAL A 102 8.55 20.30 18.17
N GLN A 103 7.33 20.11 18.68
CA GLN A 103 6.88 20.76 19.91
C GLN A 103 7.26 19.92 21.13
N PRO A 104 7.54 20.54 22.29
CA PRO A 104 7.78 19.81 23.54
C PRO A 104 6.47 19.22 24.07
N GLU A 105 6.50 17.95 24.48
CA GLU A 105 5.37 17.22 25.06
C GLU A 105 4.98 17.72 26.48
N ASN A 106 5.84 18.51 27.11
CA ASN A 106 5.72 18.93 28.51
C ASN A 106 5.68 20.46 28.64
N ASP A 107 4.61 21.00 29.24
CA ASP A 107 4.39 22.44 29.45
C ASP A 107 5.40 23.11 30.39
N THR A 108 6.27 22.36 31.08
CA THR A 108 7.43 22.93 31.79
C THR A 108 8.58 23.25 30.82
N ILE A 109 8.88 22.37 29.86
CA ILE A 109 9.85 22.63 28.77
C ILE A 109 9.34 23.79 27.91
N LYS A 110 8.07 23.73 27.51
CA LYS A 110 7.41 24.74 26.65
C LYS A 110 7.50 26.17 27.20
N ARG A 111 7.53 26.34 28.52
CA ARG A 111 7.64 27.64 29.20
C ARG A 111 9.07 28.14 29.42
N ARG A 112 10.10 27.30 29.18
CA ARG A 112 11.52 27.67 29.24
C ARG A 112 12.22 27.65 27.87
N LEU A 113 11.47 27.46 26.77
CA LEU A 113 12.04 27.48 25.43
C LEU A 113 12.47 28.90 25.03
N GLU A 114 13.76 29.09 24.85
CA GLU A 114 14.31 30.33 24.33
C GLU A 114 14.32 30.30 22.79
N LYS A 115 14.08 31.46 22.17
CA LYS A 115 14.29 31.61 20.72
C LYS A 115 15.80 31.61 20.50
N GLY A 116 16.33 30.49 20.03
CA GLY A 116 17.77 30.21 20.06
C GLY A 116 18.59 31.17 19.18
N ARG A 117 19.92 31.05 19.26
CA ARG A 117 20.86 31.67 18.32
C ARG A 117 20.73 31.05 16.91
N SER A 118 19.62 31.31 16.24
CA SER A 118 19.44 31.04 14.82
C SER A 118 20.47 31.83 14.03
N LEU A 119 21.00 31.23 12.96
CA LEU A 119 21.89 31.92 12.04
C LEU A 119 21.09 33.03 11.33
N SER A 120 21.75 34.12 10.94
CA SER A 120 21.14 35.00 9.93
C SER A 120 20.90 34.21 8.64
N ASP A 121 19.89 34.59 7.85
CA ASP A 121 19.57 33.88 6.61
C ASP A 121 20.75 33.82 5.64
N GLN A 122 21.56 34.88 5.56
CA GLN A 122 22.80 34.92 4.79
C GLN A 122 23.82 33.88 5.27
N GLN A 123 24.00 33.72 6.59
CA GLN A 123 24.88 32.70 7.17
C GLN A 123 24.32 31.27 6.98
N LEU A 124 22.99 31.10 7.02
CA LEU A 124 22.37 29.81 6.74
C LEU A 124 22.56 29.42 5.27
N LEU A 125 22.26 30.33 4.35
CA LEU A 125 22.44 30.14 2.90
C LEU A 125 23.89 29.84 2.55
N ALA A 126 24.87 30.56 3.11
CA ALA A 126 26.29 30.27 2.94
C ALA A 126 26.64 28.83 3.38
N LYS A 127 26.13 28.36 4.53
CA LYS A 127 26.35 26.97 4.99
C LYS A 127 25.61 25.94 4.13
N VAL A 128 24.46 26.26 3.55
CA VAL A 128 23.74 25.38 2.61
C VAL A 128 24.44 25.30 1.26
N GLN A 129 24.96 26.42 0.75
CA GLN A 129 25.75 26.48 -0.49
C GLN A 129 27.06 25.70 -0.36
N HIS A 130 27.84 25.93 0.71
CA HIS A 130 29.06 25.17 0.98
C HIS A 130 28.79 23.66 1.09
N TYR A 131 27.72 23.26 1.81
CA TYR A 131 27.29 21.86 1.86
C TYR A 131 26.98 21.29 0.46
N ARG A 132 26.32 22.06 -0.42
CA ARG A 132 26.01 21.60 -1.79
C ARG A 132 27.23 21.45 -2.70
N CYS A 133 28.33 22.17 -2.45
CA CYS A 133 29.58 21.96 -3.15
C CYS A 133 30.17 20.57 -2.79
N GLU A 134 30.33 20.31 -1.48
CA GLU A 134 31.01 19.11 -0.99
C GLU A 134 30.15 17.83 -1.07
N VAL A 135 28.82 17.93 -0.94
CA VAL A 135 27.92 16.76 -0.88
C VAL A 135 28.09 15.83 -2.08
N THR A 136 28.45 16.36 -3.25
CA THR A 136 28.69 15.58 -4.47
C THR A 136 29.80 14.53 -4.28
N ALA A 137 30.88 14.88 -3.58
CA ALA A 137 31.97 13.95 -3.27
C ALA A 137 31.56 12.89 -2.24
N VAL A 138 30.82 13.29 -1.20
CA VAL A 138 30.27 12.37 -0.19
C VAL A 138 29.27 11.39 -0.84
N LYS A 139 28.45 11.87 -1.77
CA LYS A 139 27.43 11.11 -2.50
C LYS A 139 28.04 10.07 -3.44
N ALA A 140 29.14 10.41 -4.12
CA ALA A 140 29.90 9.49 -4.96
C ALA A 140 30.56 8.37 -4.13
N ALA A 141 31.31 8.72 -3.08
CA ALA A 141 32.09 7.75 -2.29
C ALA A 141 31.24 6.69 -1.58
N TYR A 142 30.03 7.05 -1.13
CA TYR A 142 29.13 6.14 -0.42
C TYR A 142 27.96 5.62 -1.26
N GLN A 143 27.95 5.80 -2.59
CA GLN A 143 26.82 5.47 -3.49
C GLN A 143 26.22 4.06 -3.30
N HIS A 144 27.03 3.08 -2.87
CA HIS A 144 26.66 1.67 -2.64
C HIS A 144 26.01 1.37 -1.26
N VAL A 145 26.07 2.33 -0.31
CA VAL A 145 25.46 2.28 1.03
C VAL A 145 24.60 3.52 1.33
N LEU A 146 24.46 4.44 0.39
CA LEU A 146 23.78 5.72 0.57
C LEU A 146 22.34 5.68 0.04
N LYS A 147 21.42 6.30 0.79
CA LYS A 147 20.08 6.64 0.30
C LYS A 147 19.72 8.09 0.64
N VAL A 148 19.23 8.80 -0.37
CA VAL A 148 18.68 10.15 -0.24
C VAL A 148 17.22 10.09 0.19
N PHE A 149 16.83 10.98 1.09
CA PHE A 149 15.45 11.20 1.52
C PHE A 149 15.14 12.69 1.47
N ASN A 150 13.96 13.03 0.95
CA ASN A 150 13.44 14.38 1.12
C ASN A 150 13.18 14.63 2.62
N ALA A 151 13.68 15.72 3.16
CA ALA A 151 13.40 16.16 4.53
C ALA A 151 12.24 17.17 4.60
N ASP A 152 11.67 17.59 3.47
CA ASP A 152 10.39 18.30 3.38
C ASP A 152 9.19 17.34 3.43
N GLN A 153 9.07 16.66 4.57
CA GLN A 153 7.95 15.79 4.96
C GLN A 153 7.95 15.65 6.50
N PRO A 154 6.85 15.19 7.13
CA PRO A 154 6.77 15.03 8.58
C PRO A 154 7.95 14.22 9.16
N PRO A 155 8.52 14.61 10.33
CA PRO A 155 9.67 13.91 10.91
C PRO A 155 9.45 12.41 11.11
N ALA A 156 8.22 11.99 11.42
CA ALA A 156 7.85 10.58 11.52
C ALA A 156 7.94 9.82 10.19
N ASP A 157 7.60 10.44 9.06
CA ASP A 157 7.75 9.85 7.72
C ASP A 157 9.22 9.72 7.34
N VAL A 158 10.02 10.76 7.58
CA VAL A 158 11.49 10.75 7.37
C VAL A 158 12.12 9.65 8.22
N PHE A 159 11.76 9.57 9.50
CA PHE A 159 12.24 8.54 10.42
C PHE A 159 11.85 7.15 9.96
N GLN A 160 10.59 6.90 9.61
CA GLN A 160 10.14 5.58 9.18
C GLN A 160 10.80 5.16 7.85
N GLN A 161 11.03 6.07 6.90
CA GLN A 161 11.72 5.78 5.65
C GLN A 161 13.22 5.49 5.85
N ALA A 162 13.91 6.31 6.65
CA ALA A 162 15.31 6.11 6.99
C ALA A 162 15.52 4.83 7.82
N LEU A 163 14.61 4.56 8.77
CA LEU A 163 14.53 3.32 9.52
C LEU A 163 14.38 2.10 8.60
N THR A 164 13.39 2.11 7.70
CA THR A 164 13.17 1.00 6.77
C THR A 164 14.44 0.70 5.96
N PHE A 165 15.17 1.73 5.53
CA PHE A 165 16.46 1.59 4.86
C PHE A 165 17.56 0.99 5.77
N VAL A 166 17.75 1.52 6.98
CA VAL A 166 18.70 0.98 7.98
C VAL A 166 18.38 -0.48 8.36
N THR A 167 17.12 -0.91 8.27
CA THR A 167 16.72 -2.31 8.49
C THR A 167 16.88 -3.25 7.29
N THR A 168 17.36 -2.78 6.12
CA THR A 168 17.48 -3.63 4.93
C THR A 168 18.55 -4.72 5.06
N ARG A 169 19.58 -4.52 5.90
CA ARG A 169 20.65 -5.50 6.15
C ARG A 169 20.40 -6.23 7.49
N ARG A 170 20.58 -7.56 7.51
CA ARG A 170 20.16 -8.43 8.64
C ARG A 170 21.05 -8.24 9.88
N HIS A 171 20.42 -8.31 11.06
CA HIS A 171 21.00 -8.07 12.39
C HIS A 171 22.02 -9.12 12.89
N PHE A 172 23.07 -9.41 12.12
CA PHE A 172 24.22 -10.22 12.55
C PHE A 172 25.48 -9.38 12.87
N ARG A 173 25.39 -8.06 12.74
CA ARG A 173 26.43 -7.09 13.11
C ARG A 173 25.81 -5.89 13.82
N THR A 174 26.65 -5.16 14.54
CA THR A 174 26.27 -3.97 15.29
C THR A 174 26.16 -2.78 14.34
N PRO A 175 25.02 -2.03 14.31
CA PRO A 175 24.74 -1.09 13.22
C PRO A 175 25.78 0.02 13.10
N ARG A 176 26.11 0.42 11.88
CA ARG A 176 27.05 1.52 11.58
C ARG A 176 26.39 2.50 10.64
N ILE A 177 25.98 3.65 11.17
CA ILE A 177 25.08 4.59 10.50
C ILE A 177 25.73 5.97 10.42
N VAL A 178 25.68 6.60 9.24
CA VAL A 178 26.09 8.00 9.05
C VAL A 178 24.90 8.82 8.57
N LEU A 179 24.64 9.96 9.21
CA LEU A 179 23.54 10.87 8.87
C LEU A 179 24.06 12.20 8.32
N VAL A 180 23.89 12.41 7.02
CA VAL A 180 24.37 13.59 6.26
C VAL A 180 23.18 14.47 5.86
N GLY A 181 23.40 15.78 5.74
CA GLY A 181 22.37 16.73 5.27
C GLY A 181 22.76 18.18 5.59
N PRO A 182 22.10 19.18 4.97
CA PRO A 182 22.37 20.59 5.24
C PRO A 182 21.97 21.01 6.66
N SER A 183 22.30 22.24 7.05
CA SER A 183 21.78 22.87 8.26
C SER A 183 20.25 23.02 8.18
N GLY A 184 19.52 22.62 9.23
CA GLY A 184 18.05 22.64 9.25
C GLY A 184 17.35 21.40 8.68
N SER A 185 18.07 20.41 8.16
CA SER A 185 17.47 19.20 7.56
C SER A 185 16.80 18.23 8.55
N GLY A 186 17.02 18.40 9.86
CA GLY A 186 16.53 17.49 10.89
C GLY A 186 17.47 16.31 11.23
N LYS A 187 18.66 16.23 10.62
CA LYS A 187 19.62 15.11 10.79
C LYS A 187 19.90 14.71 12.25
N SER A 188 20.03 15.67 13.17
CA SER A 188 20.30 15.39 14.60
C SER A 188 19.09 14.82 15.34
N HIS A 189 17.87 15.29 15.02
CA HIS A 189 16.63 14.72 15.57
C HIS A 189 16.42 13.29 15.05
N LEU A 190 16.72 13.05 13.77
CA LEU A 190 16.73 11.70 13.20
C LEU A 190 17.75 10.78 13.90
N ALA A 191 18.94 11.29 14.23
CA ALA A 191 19.95 10.54 14.99
C ALA A 191 19.44 10.10 16.35
N ARG A 192 18.81 11.03 17.09
CA ARG A 192 18.21 10.76 18.39
C ARG A 192 17.16 9.65 18.33
N LEU A 193 16.21 9.74 17.39
CA LEU A 193 15.17 8.71 17.21
C LEU A 193 15.74 7.33 16.82
N VAL A 194 16.81 7.28 16.02
CA VAL A 194 17.50 6.04 15.64
C VAL A 194 18.29 5.45 16.83
N SER A 195 18.98 6.31 17.59
CA SER A 195 19.68 5.97 18.83
C SER A 195 18.73 5.39 19.88
N GLU A 196 17.64 6.08 20.21
CA GLU A 196 16.63 5.64 21.18
C GLU A 196 15.99 4.30 20.76
N LYS A 197 15.72 4.09 19.47
CA LYS A 197 15.06 2.87 18.96
C LYS A 197 15.99 1.64 18.88
N TYR A 198 17.26 1.80 18.52
CA TYR A 198 18.21 0.67 18.39
C TYR A 198 19.17 0.53 19.56
N LYS A 199 19.22 1.50 20.46
CA LYS A 199 20.22 1.64 21.53
C LYS A 199 21.66 1.76 20.99
N VAL A 200 21.82 2.20 19.74
CA VAL A 200 23.13 2.55 19.17
C VAL A 200 23.70 3.78 19.85
N VAL A 201 25.02 3.85 19.94
CA VAL A 201 25.73 4.97 20.58
C VAL A 201 25.84 6.14 19.61
N ASP A 202 25.62 7.36 20.09
CA ASP A 202 25.99 8.57 19.35
C ASP A 202 27.52 8.75 19.42
N GLY A 203 28.22 8.37 18.34
CA GLY A 203 29.68 8.47 18.25
C GLY A 203 30.19 9.91 18.15
N THR A 204 29.31 10.86 17.84
CA THR A 204 29.58 12.31 17.79
C THR A 204 29.33 13.02 19.13
N SER A 205 28.78 12.34 20.15
CA SER A 205 28.49 12.93 21.46
C SER A 205 29.71 13.60 22.14
N MET A 206 30.92 13.07 21.97
CA MET A 206 32.16 13.62 22.54
C MET A 206 32.66 14.90 21.85
N THR A 207 32.40 15.09 20.55
CA THR A 207 32.89 16.28 19.82
C THR A 207 32.08 17.54 20.11
N SER A 208 30.92 17.42 20.76
CA SER A 208 30.02 18.54 21.09
C SER A 208 30.67 19.69 21.87
N SER A 209 31.64 19.40 22.75
CA SER A 209 32.42 20.40 23.49
C SER A 209 33.47 21.10 22.62
N ALA A 210 33.98 20.43 21.57
CA ALA A 210 34.99 20.96 20.67
C ALA A 210 34.36 21.76 19.51
N GLU A 211 33.29 21.27 18.89
CA GLU A 211 32.61 21.97 17.78
C GLU A 211 32.08 23.34 18.20
N GLN A 212 31.59 23.50 19.44
CA GLN A 212 31.13 24.78 19.96
C GLN A 212 32.25 25.78 20.22
N GLN A 213 33.48 25.32 20.49
CA GLN A 213 34.65 26.20 20.67
C GLN A 213 35.34 26.51 19.32
N LEU A 214 35.57 25.53 18.44
CA LEU A 214 36.17 25.78 17.13
C LEU A 214 35.30 26.68 16.24
N CYS A 215 33.97 26.55 16.29
CA CYS A 215 33.07 27.43 15.52
C CYS A 215 33.05 28.89 15.98
N LEU A 216 33.67 29.24 17.12
CA LEU A 216 33.80 30.63 17.60
C LEU A 216 35.15 31.26 17.26
N ASN A 217 36.22 30.46 17.18
CA ASN A 217 37.60 30.98 17.01
C ASN A 217 37.99 31.32 15.56
N ILE A 218 37.10 31.15 14.58
CA ILE A 218 37.36 31.44 13.16
C ILE A 218 36.91 32.88 12.78
N CYS A 219 36.33 33.64 13.70
CA CYS A 219 35.75 34.98 13.45
C CYS A 219 36.29 36.10 14.34
N SER A 220 37.41 35.91 15.05
CA SER A 220 37.95 36.91 16.01
C SER A 220 39.43 37.22 15.79
N VAL A 221 39.69 38.45 15.33
CA VAL A 221 41.02 39.12 15.39
C VAL A 221 41.28 39.53 16.86
N PRO A 222 42.51 39.42 17.40
CA PRO A 222 42.69 39.24 18.84
C PRO A 222 42.61 40.51 19.69
N SER A 223 42.08 40.35 20.91
CA SER A 223 42.24 41.28 22.04
C SER A 223 42.60 40.50 23.31
N SER A 224 43.57 41.00 24.08
CA SER A 224 44.22 40.28 25.19
C SER A 224 43.41 40.21 26.49
N SER A 225 43.49 39.09 27.22
CA SER A 225 43.87 38.99 28.66
C SER A 225 43.38 37.67 29.28
N SER A 226 43.90 37.34 30.47
CA SER A 226 43.84 36.02 31.09
C SER A 226 43.09 35.99 32.42
N SER A 227 42.38 34.90 32.71
CA SER A 227 42.29 34.31 34.05
C SER A 227 41.84 32.84 33.97
N SER A 228 41.91 32.11 35.09
CA SER A 228 41.98 30.64 35.14
C SER A 228 41.05 30.03 36.20
N LEU A 229 41.13 28.70 36.36
CA LEU A 229 40.55 27.85 37.43
C LEU A 229 39.05 27.49 37.32
N SER A 230 38.53 26.48 38.04
CA SER A 230 38.97 25.06 38.14
C SER A 230 37.90 24.16 38.83
N CYS A 231 37.91 22.86 38.50
CA CYS A 231 37.63 21.72 39.41
C CYS A 231 36.22 21.45 40.03
N SER A 232 35.73 20.21 39.79
CA SER A 232 35.20 19.25 40.80
C SER A 232 33.74 19.25 41.37
N ARG A 233 33.04 18.13 41.03
CA ARG A 233 32.53 17.05 41.93
C ARG A 233 31.22 17.14 42.77
N LYS A 234 30.43 16.05 42.62
CA LYS A 234 29.72 15.20 43.63
C LYS A 234 28.25 15.47 44.08
N TRP A 235 27.46 14.39 43.95
CA TRP A 235 26.39 13.81 44.82
C TRP A 235 25.50 14.66 45.76
N ALA A 236 24.18 14.40 45.66
CA ALA A 236 23.13 14.63 46.69
C ALA A 236 22.31 13.34 46.98
N LYS A 237 21.36 13.34 47.94
CA LYS A 237 20.69 12.10 48.44
C LYS A 237 19.29 12.29 49.09
N HIS A 238 18.39 11.30 48.89
CA HIS A 238 17.16 11.00 49.68
C HIS A 238 16.02 12.06 49.65
N LYS A 239 14.80 11.88 50.22
CA LYS A 239 14.29 10.99 51.30
C LYS A 239 12.79 10.61 51.15
N LYS A 240 12.23 9.83 52.10
CA LYS A 240 10.85 9.28 52.12
C LYS A 240 9.87 10.10 53.00
N TRP A 241 8.56 9.84 52.87
CA TRP A 241 7.59 9.87 53.99
C TRP A 241 6.66 8.64 53.96
N THR A 242 5.98 8.32 55.07
CA THR A 242 5.12 7.12 55.25
C THR A 242 3.99 7.30 56.28
N SER A 243 2.82 6.66 56.05
CA SER A 243 1.84 6.17 57.04
C SER A 243 1.01 5.05 56.38
N LYS A 244 0.73 3.88 57.00
CA LYS A 244 -0.06 3.54 58.22
C LYS A 244 -1.57 3.87 58.11
N LYS A 245 -2.52 3.04 58.56
CA LYS A 245 -2.58 1.57 58.85
C LYS A 245 -4.02 1.23 59.28
N GLN A 246 -4.71 0.20 58.74
CA GLN A 246 -5.73 -0.61 59.46
C GLN A 246 -6.28 -1.80 58.63
N LYS A 247 -6.99 -2.71 59.34
CA LYS A 247 -7.61 -3.99 58.93
C LYS A 247 -8.54 -4.46 60.09
N PRO A 248 -9.40 -5.50 59.99
CA PRO A 248 -9.30 -6.74 59.18
C PRO A 248 -10.52 -6.91 58.21
N GLU A 249 -11.25 -8.02 57.94
CA GLU A 249 -11.21 -9.41 58.43
C GLU A 249 -11.73 -10.54 57.46
N LYS A 250 -12.90 -11.17 57.71
CA LYS A 250 -13.30 -12.56 57.30
C LYS A 250 -14.85 -12.67 57.12
N LYS A 251 -15.52 -13.70 56.54
CA LYS A 251 -15.17 -15.08 56.05
C LYS A 251 -16.29 -15.67 55.12
N LYS A 252 -15.93 -16.48 54.09
CA LYS A 252 -16.59 -17.70 53.47
C LYS A 252 -18.10 -17.70 53.04
N LYS A 253 -18.47 -18.03 51.76
CA LYS A 253 -18.80 -19.36 51.08
C LYS A 253 -20.22 -19.93 51.41
N SER A 254 -21.00 -20.65 50.59
CA SER A 254 -20.89 -21.38 49.26
C SER A 254 -22.23 -21.23 48.43
N PHE A 255 -22.43 -21.54 47.13
CA PHE A 255 -22.46 -22.84 46.35
C PHE A 255 -23.41 -23.91 47.00
N ILE A 256 -24.39 -24.58 46.34
CA ILE A 256 -24.75 -24.89 44.91
C ILE A 256 -26.31 -24.93 44.69
N SER A 257 -26.79 -25.01 43.44
CA SER A 257 -28.16 -25.33 42.90
C SER A 257 -28.47 -26.87 42.89
N PRO A 258 -29.53 -27.48 42.26
CA PRO A 258 -30.58 -26.99 41.30
C PRO A 258 -32.04 -27.59 41.44
N GLU A 259 -32.87 -27.45 40.37
CA GLU A 259 -34.12 -28.17 39.97
C GLU A 259 -35.40 -28.05 40.88
N GLU A 260 -36.56 -27.56 40.36
CA GLU A 260 -37.80 -28.24 39.82
C GLU A 260 -38.82 -28.61 40.96
N GLU A 261 -40.17 -28.60 40.86
CA GLU A 261 -41.15 -28.78 39.74
C GLU A 261 -42.53 -28.05 40.01
N GLU A 262 -43.64 -28.49 39.39
CA GLU A 262 -45.08 -28.00 39.33
C GLU A 262 -45.89 -28.10 40.67
N ASP A 263 -47.16 -27.69 40.91
CA ASP A 263 -48.23 -26.83 40.31
C ASP A 263 -49.15 -26.27 41.48
N ASP A 264 -50.24 -25.49 41.36
CA ASP A 264 -51.66 -25.92 41.08
C ASP A 264 -52.70 -24.73 41.17
N GLU A 265 -54.01 -25.01 40.95
CA GLU A 265 -55.19 -24.09 40.75
C GLU A 265 -55.65 -23.17 41.95
N GLU A 266 -56.72 -22.33 41.97
CA GLU A 266 -57.98 -22.17 41.17
C GLU A 266 -58.55 -20.70 41.22
N ALA A 267 -59.76 -20.44 40.66
CA ALA A 267 -60.44 -19.12 40.53
C ALA A 267 -61.83 -19.13 41.24
N PRO A 268 -62.86 -18.28 40.96
CA PRO A 268 -63.00 -17.01 40.20
C PRO A 268 -63.82 -15.91 40.96
N LEU A 269 -64.27 -14.82 40.29
CA LEU A 269 -65.69 -14.34 40.24
C LEU A 269 -65.92 -12.94 39.58
N GLN A 270 -66.73 -12.95 38.51
CA GLN A 270 -67.77 -11.97 38.07
C GLN A 270 -67.50 -10.45 37.82
N ALA A 271 -68.27 -9.92 36.84
CA ALA A 271 -68.44 -8.50 36.50
C ALA A 271 -69.87 -8.23 35.95
N PRO A 272 -70.41 -7.01 36.07
CA PRO A 272 -71.38 -6.46 35.09
C PRO A 272 -71.26 -4.91 34.88
N PRO A 273 -72.09 -4.23 34.04
CA PRO A 273 -72.29 -4.43 32.60
C PRO A 273 -72.16 -3.06 31.80
N PRO A 274 -72.93 -2.63 30.75
CA PRO A 274 -72.33 -2.04 29.53
C PRO A 274 -72.99 -0.72 28.99
N GLU A 275 -72.91 -0.49 27.67
CA GLU A 275 -73.67 0.48 26.80
C GLU A 275 -73.17 1.95 26.65
N LEU A 276 -73.44 2.70 25.55
CA LEU A 276 -73.39 2.42 24.08
C LEU A 276 -73.37 3.76 23.27
N THR A 277 -72.98 3.71 21.98
CA THR A 277 -73.24 4.69 20.87
C THR A 277 -73.00 6.22 21.03
N HIS A 278 -72.16 6.82 20.16
CA HIS A 278 -72.59 7.66 19.02
C HIS A 278 -71.41 8.30 18.22
N GLY A 279 -71.72 8.97 17.09
CA GLY A 279 -70.75 9.39 16.05
C GLY A 279 -70.24 10.85 16.10
N PRO A 280 -69.46 11.29 15.08
CA PRO A 280 -68.57 12.46 15.17
C PRO A 280 -69.07 13.75 14.49
N PRO A 281 -68.49 14.91 14.88
CA PRO A 281 -68.29 16.03 13.95
C PRO A 281 -66.85 16.62 13.96
N GLN A 282 -66.53 17.48 12.98
CA GLN A 282 -65.18 18.05 12.76
C GLN A 282 -65.00 19.51 13.28
N LYS A 283 -63.73 19.93 13.37
CA LYS A 283 -63.21 21.33 13.29
C LYS A 283 -63.58 22.31 14.41
N LYS A 284 -62.54 22.78 15.12
CA LYS A 284 -62.00 24.16 14.92
C LYS A 284 -60.59 24.33 15.52
N ARG A 285 -59.86 25.32 15.02
CA ARG A 285 -58.50 25.70 15.47
C ARG A 285 -58.59 26.67 16.66
N ARG A 286 -57.75 26.48 17.69
CA ARG A 286 -57.27 27.59 18.56
C ARG A 286 -55.78 27.37 18.86
N ARG A 287 -55.02 28.47 18.89
CA ARG A 287 -53.62 28.50 19.35
C ARG A 287 -53.58 28.51 20.88
N LYS A 288 -52.55 27.89 21.44
CA LYS A 288 -51.90 28.32 22.68
C LYS A 288 -50.41 28.01 22.59
N GLU A 289 -49.56 29.02 22.79
CA GLU A 289 -48.27 28.84 23.47
C GLU A 289 -48.55 28.44 24.94
N GLU A 290 -47.67 27.76 25.70
CA GLU A 290 -46.30 27.27 25.48
C GLU A 290 -46.19 25.85 26.09
N VAL A 291 -45.10 25.07 25.97
CA VAL A 291 -43.90 25.08 26.83
C VAL A 291 -42.80 24.22 26.19
N LYS A 292 -41.53 24.50 26.49
CA LYS A 292 -40.39 23.66 26.08
C LYS A 292 -40.03 22.63 27.17
N GLU A 293 -39.93 21.36 26.77
CA GLU A 293 -38.95 20.43 27.34
C GLU A 293 -38.10 19.84 26.20
N GLY A 294 -36.84 19.53 26.46
CA GLY A 294 -35.86 19.13 25.44
C GLY A 294 -35.43 17.67 25.61
N GLY A 295 -35.32 16.91 24.50
CA GLY A 295 -35.06 15.47 24.62
C GLY A 295 -34.63 14.66 23.39
N SER A 296 -34.33 15.25 22.22
CA SER A 296 -33.62 14.50 21.16
C SER A 296 -32.95 15.40 20.12
N GLY A 297 -31.62 15.27 19.99
CA GLY A 297 -30.85 15.93 18.94
C GLY A 297 -30.97 15.18 17.62
N SER A 298 -32.02 15.45 16.84
CA SER A 298 -32.17 14.89 15.49
C SER A 298 -31.03 15.38 14.57
N ILE A 299 -30.02 14.54 14.38
CA ILE A 299 -28.89 14.80 13.48
C ILE A 299 -29.44 14.90 12.06
N LYS A 300 -29.27 16.08 11.43
CA LYS A 300 -29.73 16.38 10.07
C LYS A 300 -28.87 15.65 9.03
N THR A 301 -29.02 14.33 8.92
CA THR A 301 -28.33 13.52 7.92
C THR A 301 -28.70 13.98 6.51
N SER A 302 -27.71 14.08 5.62
CA SER A 302 -27.97 14.42 4.23
C SER A 302 -28.66 13.25 3.51
N SER A 303 -29.83 13.53 2.93
CA SER A 303 -30.64 12.53 2.21
C SER A 303 -29.81 11.85 1.11
N LEU A 304 -29.81 10.51 1.14
CA LEU A 304 -28.96 9.63 0.32
C LEU A 304 -28.97 9.98 -1.18
N PHE A 305 -30.14 10.34 -1.70
CA PHE A 305 -30.34 10.63 -3.13
C PHE A 305 -30.30 12.13 -3.50
N ARG A 306 -30.35 13.06 -2.53
CA ARG A 306 -30.30 14.51 -2.81
C ARG A 306 -28.85 15.01 -2.95
N HIS A 307 -28.63 15.96 -3.85
CA HIS A 307 -27.30 16.53 -4.13
C HIS A 307 -26.26 15.47 -4.51
N ASN A 308 -26.64 14.49 -5.33
CA ASN A 308 -25.66 13.65 -6.03
C ASN A 308 -25.26 14.34 -7.34
N PRO A 309 -24.02 14.13 -7.84
CA PRO A 309 -23.72 14.44 -9.23
C PRO A 309 -24.65 13.66 -10.15
N GLU A 310 -25.02 14.27 -11.27
CA GLU A 310 -25.73 13.60 -12.36
C GLU A 310 -24.86 12.45 -12.92
N ILE A 311 -25.52 11.39 -13.37
CA ILE A 311 -24.85 10.26 -14.01
C ILE A 311 -24.72 10.60 -15.50
N PRO A 312 -23.50 10.77 -16.04
CA PRO A 312 -23.32 11.08 -17.46
C PRO A 312 -23.74 9.88 -18.31
N GLU A 313 -24.28 10.15 -19.50
CA GLU A 313 -24.48 9.11 -20.50
C GLU A 313 -23.13 8.52 -20.91
N ILE A 314 -23.04 7.19 -20.89
CA ILE A 314 -21.80 6.50 -21.27
C ILE A 314 -21.70 6.54 -22.79
N LEU A 315 -20.79 7.37 -23.31
CA LEU A 315 -20.30 7.24 -24.67
C LEU A 315 -19.63 5.87 -24.80
N ARG A 316 -20.16 5.02 -25.68
CA ARG A 316 -19.66 3.65 -25.95
C ARG A 316 -18.98 3.65 -27.32
N PRO A 317 -17.63 3.73 -27.40
CA PRO A 317 -16.93 3.49 -28.65
C PRO A 317 -17.23 2.07 -29.13
N ALA A 318 -17.58 1.90 -30.39
CA ALA A 318 -17.83 0.59 -30.98
C ALA A 318 -16.49 -0.12 -31.26
N VAL A 319 -15.95 -0.82 -30.26
CA VAL A 319 -14.65 -1.51 -30.37
C VAL A 319 -14.84 -3.03 -30.48
N ALA A 320 -14.16 -3.63 -31.46
CA ALA A 320 -14.13 -5.07 -31.66
C ALA A 320 -13.26 -5.74 -30.57
N GLN A 321 -13.91 -6.21 -29.50
CA GLN A 321 -13.24 -6.88 -28.39
C GLN A 321 -12.63 -8.22 -28.84
N LEU A 322 -11.34 -8.41 -28.60
CA LEU A 322 -10.63 -9.65 -28.86
C LEU A 322 -11.11 -10.76 -27.91
N LYS A 323 -11.82 -11.74 -28.46
CA LYS A 323 -12.30 -12.95 -27.77
C LYS A 323 -11.45 -14.16 -28.18
N GLU A 324 -10.87 -14.85 -27.20
CA GLU A 324 -10.08 -16.06 -27.43
C GLU A 324 -10.91 -17.33 -27.11
N LYS A 325 -11.07 -18.20 -28.11
CA LYS A 325 -11.61 -19.57 -27.93
C LYS A 325 -10.66 -20.37 -27.04
N VAL A 326 -11.16 -20.83 -25.89
CA VAL A 326 -10.32 -21.48 -24.87
C VAL A 326 -9.91 -22.89 -25.26
N PHE A 327 -10.83 -23.68 -25.84
CA PHE A 327 -10.62 -25.11 -26.13
C PHE A 327 -10.56 -25.44 -27.62
N THR A 328 -9.78 -26.47 -27.94
CA THR A 328 -9.64 -27.05 -29.29
C THR A 328 -10.35 -28.40 -29.39
N SER A 329 -10.38 -29.01 -30.57
CA SER A 329 -10.80 -30.41 -30.77
C SER A 329 -9.72 -31.44 -30.38
N ALA A 330 -8.47 -31.02 -30.24
CA ALA A 330 -7.33 -31.92 -30.05
C ALA A 330 -7.17 -32.42 -28.60
N SER A 331 -6.53 -33.57 -28.45
CA SER A 331 -6.31 -34.32 -27.21
C SER A 331 -4.82 -34.32 -26.83
N PHE A 332 -4.53 -34.51 -25.53
CA PHE A 332 -3.17 -34.79 -25.07
C PHE A 332 -2.61 -36.13 -25.61
N SER A 333 -3.47 -37.05 -26.06
CA SER A 333 -3.06 -38.28 -26.74
C SER A 333 -2.31 -38.01 -28.05
N ASP A 334 -2.67 -36.94 -28.76
CA ASP A 334 -2.17 -36.62 -30.11
C ASP A 334 -0.72 -36.13 -30.08
N LEU A 335 -0.24 -35.73 -28.90
CA LEU A 335 1.06 -35.08 -28.68
C LEU A 335 2.23 -36.04 -28.42
N HIS A 336 2.05 -37.34 -28.66
CA HIS A 336 3.10 -38.37 -28.52
C HIS A 336 3.79 -38.38 -27.13
N LEU A 337 3.00 -38.06 -26.10
CA LEU A 337 3.45 -38.00 -24.70
C LEU A 337 3.51 -39.40 -24.06
N HIS A 338 4.30 -39.57 -23.00
CA HIS A 338 4.41 -40.83 -22.28
C HIS A 338 3.03 -41.31 -21.76
N PRO A 339 2.63 -42.58 -21.94
CA PRO A 339 1.26 -43.04 -21.63
C PRO A 339 0.80 -42.74 -20.19
N HIS A 340 1.68 -42.85 -19.19
CA HIS A 340 1.34 -42.51 -17.80
C HIS A 340 1.10 -41.01 -17.57
N LEU A 341 1.72 -40.13 -18.37
CA LEU A 341 1.49 -38.68 -18.31
C LEU A 341 0.11 -38.33 -18.87
N VAL A 342 -0.26 -38.91 -20.03
CA VAL A 342 -1.61 -38.79 -20.63
C VAL A 342 -2.68 -39.36 -19.69
N ALA A 343 -2.44 -40.53 -19.10
CA ALA A 343 -3.35 -41.12 -18.11
C ALA A 343 -3.51 -40.24 -16.85
N THR A 344 -2.46 -39.55 -16.42
CA THR A 344 -2.50 -38.61 -15.28
C THR A 344 -3.27 -37.33 -15.62
N LEU A 345 -3.07 -36.77 -16.82
CA LEU A 345 -3.84 -35.63 -17.33
C LEU A 345 -5.34 -35.95 -17.37
N ASN A 346 -5.70 -37.10 -17.95
CA ASN A 346 -7.08 -37.55 -18.08
C ASN A 346 -7.75 -37.92 -16.75
N LYS A 347 -7.07 -38.67 -15.86
CA LYS A 347 -7.70 -39.29 -14.66
C LYS A 347 -7.43 -38.57 -13.33
N VAL A 348 -6.44 -37.68 -13.25
CA VAL A 348 -6.02 -37.02 -11.99
C VAL A 348 -6.15 -35.50 -12.07
N LEU A 349 -6.02 -34.92 -13.27
CA LEU A 349 -6.25 -33.50 -13.54
C LEU A 349 -7.60 -33.24 -14.23
N ASN A 350 -8.26 -34.28 -14.75
CA ASN A 350 -9.52 -34.23 -15.50
C ASN A 350 -9.46 -33.29 -16.72
N VAL A 351 -8.31 -33.23 -17.39
CA VAL A 351 -8.10 -32.41 -18.61
C VAL A 351 -7.82 -33.34 -19.79
N SER A 352 -8.84 -33.57 -20.61
CA SER A 352 -8.77 -34.43 -21.81
C SER A 352 -8.54 -33.68 -23.12
N ARG A 353 -8.95 -32.41 -23.20
CA ARG A 353 -8.83 -31.57 -24.40
C ARG A 353 -7.80 -30.47 -24.22
N LEU A 354 -7.03 -30.19 -25.27
CA LEU A 354 -6.04 -29.12 -25.30
C LEU A 354 -6.71 -27.75 -25.39
N THR A 355 -6.23 -26.79 -24.60
CA THR A 355 -6.53 -25.38 -24.85
C THR A 355 -5.75 -24.86 -26.06
N SER A 356 -6.24 -23.79 -26.69
CA SER A 356 -5.64 -23.23 -27.92
C SER A 356 -4.15 -22.86 -27.72
N ILE A 357 -3.78 -22.38 -26.53
CA ILE A 357 -2.38 -22.10 -26.21
C ILE A 357 -1.56 -23.37 -25.92
N GLN A 358 -2.16 -24.41 -25.33
CA GLN A 358 -1.48 -25.69 -25.11
C GLN A 358 -1.16 -26.40 -26.44
N GLN A 359 -2.10 -26.40 -27.39
CA GLN A 359 -1.91 -27.01 -28.71
C GLN A 359 -0.72 -26.41 -29.47
N GLN A 360 -0.51 -25.08 -29.37
CA GLN A 360 0.64 -24.41 -30.00
C GLN A 360 1.94 -24.56 -29.17
N THR A 361 1.84 -24.40 -27.84
CA THR A 361 3.03 -24.31 -26.97
C THR A 361 3.69 -25.66 -26.69
N ILE A 362 2.91 -26.74 -26.50
CA ILE A 362 3.49 -28.02 -26.10
C ILE A 362 4.39 -28.62 -27.20
N PRO A 363 3.98 -28.72 -28.49
CA PRO A 363 4.86 -29.17 -29.57
C PRO A 363 6.11 -28.29 -29.74
N ALA A 364 5.93 -26.97 -29.64
CA ALA A 364 7.01 -26.00 -29.73
C ALA A 364 8.08 -26.23 -28.63
N LEU A 365 7.65 -26.42 -27.38
CA LEU A 365 8.56 -26.70 -26.27
C LEU A 365 9.15 -28.12 -26.33
N LEU A 366 8.42 -29.12 -26.85
CA LEU A 366 8.98 -30.45 -27.11
C LEU A 366 10.12 -30.43 -28.15
N SER A 367 10.06 -29.52 -29.14
CA SER A 367 11.16 -29.32 -30.10
C SER A 367 12.46 -28.81 -29.46
N GLY A 368 12.36 -28.12 -28.31
CA GLY A 368 13.52 -27.69 -27.53
C GLY A 368 13.91 -26.23 -27.66
N ARG A 369 13.16 -25.42 -28.42
CA ARG A 369 13.37 -23.98 -28.52
C ARG A 369 12.86 -23.23 -27.28
N ASP A 370 13.45 -22.06 -27.03
CA ASP A 370 12.91 -21.06 -26.12
C ASP A 370 11.56 -20.55 -26.65
N ALA A 371 10.68 -20.06 -25.76
CA ALA A 371 9.38 -19.55 -26.18
C ALA A 371 8.92 -18.31 -25.40
N ALA A 372 8.38 -17.34 -26.13
CA ALA A 372 7.70 -16.17 -25.60
C ALA A 372 6.17 -16.34 -25.79
N VAL A 373 5.46 -16.60 -24.70
CA VAL A 373 4.09 -17.11 -24.70
C VAL A 373 3.10 -16.04 -24.20
N ARG A 374 2.41 -15.38 -25.12
CA ARG A 374 1.35 -14.39 -24.85
C ARG A 374 -0.01 -15.07 -24.84
N SER A 375 -0.71 -15.01 -23.72
CA SER A 375 -2.08 -15.53 -23.59
C SER A 375 -2.79 -14.95 -22.36
N GLN A 376 -4.12 -14.90 -22.38
CA GLN A 376 -4.91 -14.45 -21.23
C GLN A 376 -4.70 -15.32 -19.97
N THR A 377 -5.04 -14.79 -18.79
CA THR A 377 -5.09 -15.57 -17.55
C THR A 377 -6.24 -16.59 -17.60
N GLY A 378 -6.06 -17.78 -17.03
CA GLY A 378 -7.08 -18.85 -17.07
C GLY A 378 -7.07 -19.72 -18.34
N SER A 379 -6.21 -19.45 -19.33
CA SER A 379 -6.03 -20.20 -20.58
C SER A 379 -5.35 -21.57 -20.46
N GLY A 380 -5.03 -22.03 -19.25
CA GLY A 380 -4.34 -23.31 -19.02
C GLY A 380 -2.81 -23.28 -19.13
N LYS A 381 -2.19 -22.08 -19.10
CA LYS A 381 -0.73 -21.85 -19.22
C LYS A 381 0.18 -22.82 -18.45
N THR A 382 -0.18 -23.13 -17.21
CA THR A 382 0.64 -23.98 -16.32
C THR A 382 0.94 -25.34 -16.94
N LEU A 383 -0.04 -25.96 -17.61
CA LEU A 383 0.17 -27.24 -18.31
C LEU A 383 0.97 -27.06 -19.61
N SER A 384 0.88 -25.91 -20.26
CA SER A 384 1.61 -25.61 -21.51
C SER A 384 3.13 -25.74 -21.36
N TYR A 385 3.71 -25.39 -20.21
CA TYR A 385 5.12 -25.67 -19.90
C TYR A 385 5.33 -26.91 -19.03
N ALA A 386 4.44 -27.21 -18.07
CA ALA A 386 4.68 -28.33 -17.14
C ALA A 386 4.63 -29.69 -17.84
N VAL A 387 3.77 -29.89 -18.85
CA VAL A 387 3.69 -31.14 -19.62
C VAL A 387 4.97 -31.44 -20.41
N PRO A 388 5.48 -30.56 -21.30
CA PRO A 388 6.72 -30.82 -22.04
C PRO A 388 7.96 -30.90 -21.12
N LEU A 389 8.00 -30.14 -20.03
CA LEU A 389 9.05 -30.20 -19.02
C LEU A 389 9.08 -31.57 -18.32
N VAL A 390 7.94 -32.08 -17.87
CA VAL A 390 7.83 -33.43 -17.28
C VAL A 390 8.16 -34.51 -18.31
N GLN A 391 7.70 -34.37 -19.56
CA GLN A 391 8.04 -35.30 -20.65
C GLN A 391 9.55 -35.37 -20.90
N ARG A 392 10.27 -34.23 -20.90
CA ARG A 392 11.73 -34.20 -21.05
C ARG A 392 12.48 -34.73 -19.83
N LEU A 393 12.00 -34.49 -18.60
CA LEU A 393 12.66 -35.01 -17.39
C LEU A 393 12.42 -36.51 -17.16
N GLN A 394 11.26 -37.07 -17.56
CA GLN A 394 11.01 -38.51 -17.43
C GLN A 394 11.78 -39.33 -18.48
N ALA A 395 12.03 -38.74 -19.66
CA ALA A 395 12.77 -39.33 -20.77
C ALA A 395 14.30 -39.13 -20.68
N SER A 396 14.85 -38.69 -19.54
CA SER A 396 16.29 -38.50 -19.41
C SER A 396 17.01 -39.84 -19.18
N GLU A 397 18.10 -40.05 -19.91
CA GLU A 397 19.05 -41.13 -19.66
C GLU A 397 20.43 -40.52 -19.32
N PRO A 398 21.06 -40.89 -18.18
CA PRO A 398 20.48 -41.68 -17.08
C PRO A 398 19.26 -41.00 -16.43
N LYS A 399 18.46 -41.80 -15.70
CA LYS A 399 17.25 -41.32 -15.02
C LYS A 399 17.60 -40.27 -13.95
N VAL A 400 16.80 -39.20 -13.89
CA VAL A 400 16.94 -38.12 -12.90
C VAL A 400 17.10 -38.66 -11.47
N SER A 401 18.12 -38.19 -10.77
CA SER A 401 18.40 -38.52 -9.37
C SER A 401 18.20 -37.32 -8.44
N ARG A 402 18.04 -37.57 -7.14
CA ARG A 402 18.03 -36.50 -6.12
C ARG A 402 19.36 -35.72 -6.06
N SER A 403 20.47 -36.39 -6.38
CA SER A 403 21.83 -35.85 -6.39
C SER A 403 22.07 -34.82 -7.49
N ASP A 404 21.32 -34.89 -8.60
CA ASP A 404 21.41 -33.95 -9.73
C ASP A 404 21.07 -32.51 -9.32
N GLY A 405 20.30 -32.36 -8.24
CA GLY A 405 19.78 -31.07 -7.80
C GLY A 405 18.74 -30.50 -8.78
N PRO A 406 18.56 -29.16 -8.80
CA PRO A 406 17.61 -28.48 -9.67
C PRO A 406 17.96 -28.67 -11.16
N LEU A 407 17.07 -29.35 -11.89
CA LEU A 407 17.08 -29.45 -13.35
C LEU A 407 16.13 -28.45 -13.99
N ALA A 408 15.08 -28.04 -13.27
CA ALA A 408 14.08 -27.08 -13.72
C ALA A 408 13.75 -26.05 -12.64
N LEU A 409 13.59 -24.80 -13.06
CA LEU A 409 13.31 -23.66 -12.19
C LEU A 409 12.12 -22.87 -12.72
N VAL A 410 11.06 -22.77 -11.91
CA VAL A 410 9.81 -22.08 -12.27
C VAL A 410 9.61 -20.90 -11.32
N VAL A 411 9.79 -19.69 -11.84
CA VAL A 411 9.69 -18.43 -11.11
C VAL A 411 8.30 -17.83 -11.33
N VAL A 412 7.63 -17.45 -10.23
CA VAL A 412 6.25 -16.93 -10.25
C VAL A 412 6.10 -15.73 -9.30
N PRO A 413 5.21 -14.76 -9.55
CA PRO A 413 5.10 -13.52 -8.77
C PRO A 413 4.66 -13.71 -7.31
N THR A 414 3.76 -14.67 -7.02
CA THR A 414 3.05 -14.77 -5.74
C THR A 414 3.21 -16.13 -5.06
N ARG A 415 3.00 -16.19 -3.74
CA ARG A 415 3.15 -17.43 -2.95
C ARG A 415 2.04 -18.42 -3.25
N GLU A 416 0.86 -17.87 -3.53
CA GLU A 416 -0.38 -18.53 -3.84
C GLU A 416 -0.26 -19.26 -5.18
N LEU A 417 0.28 -18.58 -6.21
CA LEU A 417 0.60 -19.19 -7.49
C LEU A 417 1.77 -20.19 -7.38
N ALA A 418 2.76 -19.94 -6.51
CA ALA A 418 3.85 -20.91 -6.27
C ALA A 418 3.33 -22.23 -5.69
N LEU A 419 2.37 -22.16 -4.75
CA LEU A 419 1.72 -23.34 -4.19
C LEU A 419 0.81 -24.03 -5.23
N GLN A 420 0.03 -23.27 -6.01
CA GLN A 420 -0.82 -23.82 -7.08
C GLN A 420 0.02 -24.58 -8.13
N THR A 421 1.08 -23.95 -8.64
CA THR A 421 1.98 -24.57 -9.64
C THR A 421 2.73 -25.77 -9.07
N TYR A 422 3.19 -25.70 -7.82
CA TYR A 422 3.79 -26.85 -7.12
C TYR A 422 2.81 -28.03 -6.99
N ASN A 423 1.56 -27.76 -6.60
CA ASN A 423 0.51 -28.79 -6.50
C ASN A 423 0.21 -29.43 -7.87
N THR A 424 0.25 -28.66 -8.97
CA THR A 424 0.14 -29.21 -10.33
C THR A 424 1.33 -30.11 -10.68
N PHE A 425 2.57 -29.73 -10.36
CA PHE A 425 3.72 -30.62 -10.53
C PHE A 425 3.63 -31.88 -9.66
N GLN A 426 3.17 -31.79 -8.41
CA GLN A 426 2.93 -32.98 -7.57
C GLN A 426 1.89 -33.93 -8.18
N LYS A 427 0.84 -33.41 -8.84
CA LYS A 427 -0.13 -34.24 -9.57
C LYS A 427 0.48 -34.90 -10.81
N LEU A 428 1.19 -34.13 -11.64
CA LEU A 428 1.83 -34.60 -12.88
C LEU A 428 2.97 -35.62 -12.65
N LEU A 429 3.71 -35.51 -11.54
CA LEU A 429 4.86 -36.35 -11.24
C LEU A 429 4.51 -37.63 -10.46
N LYS A 430 3.24 -37.90 -10.17
CA LYS A 430 2.79 -39.15 -9.52
C LYS A 430 3.36 -40.44 -10.17
N PRO A 431 3.38 -40.62 -11.50
CA PRO A 431 3.96 -41.81 -12.12
C PRO A 431 5.50 -41.77 -12.27
N PHE A 432 6.16 -40.66 -11.92
CA PHE A 432 7.59 -40.41 -12.13
C PHE A 432 8.30 -40.10 -10.80
N THR A 433 8.14 -41.00 -9.83
CA THR A 433 8.47 -40.79 -8.39
C THR A 433 9.93 -40.47 -8.08
N TRP A 434 10.85 -40.68 -9.03
CA TRP A 434 12.25 -40.29 -8.93
C TRP A 434 12.49 -38.78 -9.12
N ILE A 435 11.59 -38.08 -9.83
CA ILE A 435 11.66 -36.64 -10.06
C ILE A 435 10.99 -35.92 -8.88
N VAL A 436 11.77 -35.14 -8.13
CA VAL A 436 11.28 -34.49 -6.89
C VAL A 436 10.90 -33.03 -7.13
N PRO A 437 9.61 -32.64 -7.06
CA PRO A 437 9.22 -31.23 -7.03
C PRO A 437 9.43 -30.63 -5.63
N GLY A 438 9.60 -29.31 -5.55
CA GLY A 438 9.59 -28.58 -4.28
C GLY A 438 9.38 -27.07 -4.45
N VAL A 439 8.69 -26.44 -3.48
CA VAL A 439 8.42 -24.99 -3.46
C VAL A 439 9.37 -24.24 -2.52
N LEU A 440 9.82 -23.04 -2.90
CA LEU A 440 10.60 -22.12 -2.05
C LEU A 440 9.92 -20.74 -2.06
N MET A 441 9.36 -20.29 -0.93
CA MET A 441 8.55 -19.06 -0.93
C MET A 441 8.62 -18.25 0.36
N GLY A 442 8.26 -16.96 0.30
CA GLY A 442 8.22 -16.09 1.47
C GLY A 442 7.32 -16.64 2.60
N GLY A 443 7.73 -16.42 3.86
CA GLY A 443 6.97 -16.89 5.04
C GLY A 443 7.36 -18.27 5.58
N GLU A 444 7.94 -19.16 4.76
CA GLU A 444 8.43 -20.46 5.25
C GLU A 444 9.67 -20.33 6.15
N LYS A 445 9.86 -21.30 7.07
CA LYS A 445 11.02 -21.39 7.97
C LYS A 445 12.27 -21.83 7.20
N LYS A 446 13.26 -20.95 7.02
CA LYS A 446 14.46 -21.21 6.19
C LYS A 446 15.27 -22.47 6.58
N LYS A 447 15.22 -22.91 7.84
CA LYS A 447 15.83 -24.19 8.28
C LYS A 447 15.18 -25.40 7.59
N ALA A 448 13.86 -25.38 7.38
CA ALA A 448 13.11 -26.46 6.73
C ALA A 448 13.39 -26.50 5.22
N GLU A 449 13.34 -25.37 4.52
CA GLU A 449 13.73 -25.31 3.09
C GLU A 449 15.17 -25.75 2.88
N LYS A 450 16.13 -25.29 3.70
CA LYS A 450 17.53 -25.78 3.62
C LYS A 450 17.62 -27.29 3.85
N ALA A 451 16.72 -27.90 4.62
CA ALA A 451 16.64 -29.37 4.74
C ALA A 451 16.01 -30.03 3.50
N ARG A 452 14.99 -29.40 2.88
CA ARG A 452 14.39 -29.88 1.61
C ARG A 452 15.38 -29.81 0.45
N ILE A 453 16.09 -28.70 0.29
CA ILE A 453 17.14 -28.50 -0.73
C ILE A 453 18.23 -29.57 -0.60
N ARG A 454 18.76 -29.82 0.62
CA ARG A 454 19.78 -30.86 0.86
C ARG A 454 19.29 -32.30 0.61
N LYS A 455 17.98 -32.55 0.52
CA LYS A 455 17.39 -33.86 0.17
C LYS A 455 17.23 -34.07 -1.35
N GLY A 456 17.65 -33.11 -2.17
CA GLY A 456 17.43 -33.11 -3.61
C GLY A 456 16.02 -32.62 -3.98
N MET A 457 15.96 -31.68 -4.92
CA MET A 457 14.75 -31.14 -5.54
C MET A 457 15.09 -30.85 -7.01
N ASN A 458 14.42 -31.53 -7.94
CA ASN A 458 14.70 -31.46 -9.37
C ASN A 458 13.85 -30.40 -10.09
N VAL A 459 12.61 -30.19 -9.64
CA VAL A 459 11.73 -29.12 -10.13
C VAL A 459 11.49 -28.14 -8.98
N VAL A 460 12.03 -26.93 -9.10
CA VAL A 460 11.96 -25.89 -8.06
C VAL A 460 10.98 -24.81 -8.47
N VAL A 461 9.86 -24.68 -7.75
CA VAL A 461 8.89 -23.58 -7.93
C VAL A 461 9.19 -22.50 -6.89
N SER A 462 9.30 -21.22 -7.28
CA SER A 462 9.71 -20.18 -6.33
C SER A 462 9.24 -18.75 -6.65
N THR A 463 9.08 -17.96 -5.59
CA THR A 463 8.91 -16.49 -5.68
C THR A 463 10.29 -15.79 -5.74
N PRO A 464 10.51 -14.80 -6.63
CA PRO A 464 11.83 -14.21 -6.92
C PRO A 464 12.69 -13.88 -5.68
N GLY A 465 12.14 -13.11 -4.72
CA GLY A 465 12.90 -12.70 -3.53
C GLY A 465 13.29 -13.85 -2.59
N ARG A 466 12.55 -14.96 -2.56
CA ARG A 466 12.96 -16.14 -1.77
C ARG A 466 14.05 -16.91 -2.51
N LEU A 467 13.93 -17.07 -3.82
CA LEU A 467 14.94 -17.71 -4.66
C LEU A 467 16.28 -16.98 -4.57
N ALA A 468 16.29 -15.64 -4.71
CA ALA A 468 17.49 -14.82 -4.59
C ALA A 468 18.17 -14.98 -3.21
N ASP A 469 17.42 -14.98 -2.10
CA ASP A 469 17.97 -15.24 -0.75
C ASP A 469 18.48 -16.69 -0.59
N HIS A 470 18.02 -17.64 -1.40
CA HIS A 470 18.63 -18.98 -1.44
C HIS A 470 19.91 -19.01 -2.28
N ILE A 471 19.91 -18.46 -3.50
CA ILE A 471 21.09 -18.36 -4.38
C ILE A 471 22.26 -17.66 -3.66
N GLN A 472 22.00 -16.56 -2.96
CA GLN A 472 23.04 -15.79 -2.26
C GLN A 472 23.50 -16.44 -0.95
N ASN A 473 22.60 -17.08 -0.19
CA ASN A 473 22.86 -17.47 1.21
C ASN A 473 22.68 -18.98 1.49
N THR A 474 22.73 -19.85 0.48
CA THR A 474 22.56 -21.32 0.61
C THR A 474 23.51 -22.09 -0.30
N LEU A 475 24.72 -22.37 0.18
CA LEU A 475 25.75 -23.15 -0.53
C LEU A 475 25.26 -24.51 -1.09
N SER A 476 24.25 -25.12 -0.48
CA SER A 476 23.68 -26.39 -0.94
C SER A 476 22.65 -26.26 -2.07
N LEU A 477 22.43 -25.06 -2.64
CA LEU A 477 21.61 -24.85 -3.84
C LEU A 477 22.55 -24.60 -5.03
N ALA A 478 23.03 -25.67 -5.65
CA ALA A 478 23.68 -25.58 -6.94
C ALA A 478 22.64 -25.28 -8.04
N LEU A 479 23.00 -24.43 -9.01
CA LEU A 479 22.19 -24.17 -10.22
C LEU A 479 22.87 -24.66 -11.50
N SER A 480 24.07 -25.24 -11.42
CA SER A 480 24.86 -25.73 -12.56
C SER A 480 24.20 -26.84 -13.38
N ALA A 481 23.18 -27.50 -12.84
CA ALA A 481 22.44 -28.55 -13.52
C ALA A 481 21.10 -28.07 -14.14
N VAL A 482 20.72 -26.80 -13.96
CA VAL A 482 19.43 -26.28 -14.45
C VAL A 482 19.42 -26.24 -15.98
N ARG A 483 18.49 -27.00 -16.58
CA ARG A 483 18.26 -27.07 -18.04
C ARG A 483 17.00 -26.34 -18.48
N TRP A 484 16.10 -26.01 -17.55
CA TRP A 484 14.86 -25.28 -17.79
C TRP A 484 14.71 -24.07 -16.88
N LEU A 485 14.41 -22.91 -17.45
CA LEU A 485 13.89 -21.74 -16.74
C LEU A 485 12.49 -21.39 -17.25
N VAL A 486 11.53 -21.21 -16.34
CA VAL A 486 10.19 -20.72 -16.66
C VAL A 486 9.90 -19.47 -15.85
N LEU A 487 9.48 -18.39 -16.51
CA LEU A 487 8.98 -17.16 -15.89
C LEU A 487 7.47 -17.04 -16.17
N ASP A 488 6.62 -17.39 -15.19
CA ASP A 488 5.15 -17.37 -15.35
C ASP A 488 4.53 -16.13 -14.68
N GLU A 489 3.45 -15.61 -15.28
CA GLU A 489 2.93 -14.24 -15.03
C GLU A 489 4.06 -13.17 -15.01
N ALA A 490 4.97 -13.20 -15.98
CA ALA A 490 6.19 -12.37 -16.00
C ALA A 490 5.94 -10.85 -15.90
N ASP A 491 4.81 -10.35 -16.42
CA ASP A 491 4.39 -8.96 -16.25
C ASP A 491 4.02 -8.62 -14.79
N ARG A 492 3.40 -9.56 -14.05
CA ARG A 492 3.16 -9.39 -12.61
C ARG A 492 4.47 -9.41 -11.82
N ILE A 493 5.51 -10.10 -12.28
CA ILE A 493 6.83 -10.09 -11.61
C ILE A 493 7.46 -8.70 -11.68
N LEU A 494 7.36 -8.03 -12.83
CA LEU A 494 7.87 -6.66 -13.04
C LEU A 494 6.98 -5.60 -12.36
N ASP A 495 5.65 -5.72 -12.45
CA ASP A 495 4.71 -4.81 -11.75
C ASP A 495 4.90 -4.82 -10.21
N LEU A 496 5.41 -5.92 -9.64
CA LEU A 496 5.75 -6.05 -8.23
C LEU A 496 7.18 -5.57 -7.88
N GLY A 497 7.96 -5.11 -8.85
CA GLY A 497 9.29 -4.52 -8.67
C GLY A 497 10.41 -5.52 -8.39
N PHE A 498 10.28 -6.78 -8.83
CA PHE A 498 11.28 -7.83 -8.62
C PHE A 498 12.44 -7.82 -9.64
N ASP A 499 12.68 -6.72 -10.34
CA ASP A 499 13.74 -6.57 -11.36
C ASP A 499 15.13 -6.95 -10.83
N ARG A 500 15.40 -6.59 -9.57
CA ARG A 500 16.69 -6.86 -8.89
C ARG A 500 16.84 -8.34 -8.55
N GLU A 501 15.77 -8.95 -8.05
CA GLU A 501 15.70 -10.37 -7.73
C GLU A 501 15.84 -11.22 -9.01
N LEU A 502 15.12 -10.87 -10.09
CA LEU A 502 15.31 -11.47 -11.41
C LEU A 502 16.75 -11.33 -11.91
N THR A 503 17.35 -10.14 -11.78
CA THR A 503 18.76 -9.91 -12.15
C THR A 503 19.70 -10.82 -11.36
N VAL A 504 19.46 -11.06 -10.07
CA VAL A 504 20.24 -12.01 -9.26
C VAL A 504 20.03 -13.45 -9.72
N ILE A 505 18.81 -13.85 -10.08
CA ILE A 505 18.48 -15.20 -10.54
C ILE A 505 19.13 -15.49 -11.89
N LEU A 506 18.95 -14.60 -12.87
CA LEU A 506 19.53 -14.73 -14.22
C LEU A 506 21.06 -14.74 -14.18
N ASN A 507 21.68 -13.87 -13.38
CA ASN A 507 23.14 -13.90 -13.17
C ASN A 507 23.60 -15.19 -12.45
N GLY A 508 22.80 -15.73 -11.53
CA GLY A 508 23.09 -17.03 -10.90
C GLY A 508 23.12 -18.17 -11.92
N LEU A 509 22.13 -18.21 -12.82
CA LEU A 509 22.02 -19.22 -13.88
C LEU A 509 23.09 -19.04 -14.98
N ASN A 510 23.35 -17.81 -15.43
CA ASN A 510 24.30 -17.53 -16.51
C ASN A 510 25.77 -17.71 -16.10
N ARG A 511 26.06 -17.74 -14.79
CA ARG A 511 27.40 -18.10 -14.27
C ARG A 511 27.66 -19.60 -14.22
N THR A 512 26.63 -20.43 -14.23
CA THR A 512 26.76 -21.87 -13.98
C THR A 512 25.75 -22.70 -14.77
N GLY A 513 26.22 -23.46 -15.76
CA GLY A 513 25.46 -24.58 -16.34
C GLY A 513 25.60 -24.75 -17.84
N PRO A 514 24.94 -25.78 -18.41
CA PRO A 514 24.86 -26.00 -19.84
C PRO A 514 23.93 -24.98 -20.52
N THR A 515 23.74 -25.14 -21.84
CA THR A 515 22.61 -24.52 -22.54
C THR A 515 21.28 -24.90 -21.88
N ARG A 516 20.36 -23.93 -21.80
CA ARG A 516 19.08 -24.06 -21.09
C ARG A 516 17.94 -23.61 -21.98
N GLN A 517 16.82 -24.31 -21.89
CA GLN A 517 15.56 -23.92 -22.53
C GLN A 517 14.79 -22.98 -21.61
N ASN A 518 14.54 -21.75 -22.07
CA ASN A 518 13.91 -20.69 -21.30
C ASN A 518 12.52 -20.38 -21.85
N VAL A 519 11.53 -20.21 -20.97
CA VAL A 519 10.12 -19.98 -21.33
C VAL A 519 9.59 -18.78 -20.56
N LEU A 520 9.14 -17.75 -21.27
CA LEU A 520 8.49 -16.59 -20.68
C LEU A 520 6.99 -16.64 -20.97
N LEU A 521 6.16 -16.60 -19.94
CA LEU A 521 4.70 -16.54 -20.08
C LEU A 521 4.15 -15.25 -19.47
N SER A 522 3.38 -14.50 -20.25
CA SER A 522 2.75 -13.24 -19.81
C SER A 522 1.36 -13.07 -20.40
N ALA A 523 0.55 -12.20 -19.80
CA ALA A 523 -0.72 -11.75 -20.38
C ALA A 523 -0.58 -10.47 -21.22
N THR A 524 0.53 -9.75 -21.09
CA THR A 524 0.75 -8.42 -21.69
C THR A 524 2.12 -8.35 -22.37
N LEU A 525 2.30 -7.42 -23.30
CA LEU A 525 3.60 -7.14 -23.94
C LEU A 525 4.07 -5.74 -23.56
N SER A 526 4.17 -5.47 -22.25
CA SER A 526 4.70 -4.19 -21.80
C SER A 526 6.17 -4.06 -22.20
N PRO A 527 6.71 -2.84 -22.40
CA PRO A 527 8.13 -2.66 -22.73
C PRO A 527 9.10 -3.26 -21.70
N GLY A 528 8.65 -3.50 -20.46
CA GLY A 528 9.42 -4.25 -19.47
C GLY A 528 9.50 -5.75 -19.76
N VAL A 529 8.38 -6.35 -20.19
CA VAL A 529 8.32 -7.78 -20.59
C VAL A 529 9.17 -8.03 -21.83
N THR A 530 9.12 -7.13 -22.83
CA THR A 530 9.98 -7.25 -24.03
C THR A 530 11.46 -7.28 -23.66
N ARG A 531 11.95 -6.28 -22.90
CA ARG A 531 13.35 -6.27 -22.43
C ARG A 531 13.72 -7.48 -21.57
N LEU A 532 12.77 -8.03 -20.80
CA LEU A 532 12.98 -9.25 -20.04
C LEU A 532 13.09 -10.49 -20.97
N ALA A 533 12.32 -10.55 -22.06
CA ALA A 533 12.47 -11.57 -23.09
C ALA A 533 13.83 -11.45 -23.78
N ASP A 534 14.21 -10.25 -24.23
CA ASP A 534 15.49 -9.96 -24.91
C ASP A 534 16.73 -10.37 -24.09
N VAL A 535 16.63 -10.32 -22.75
CA VAL A 535 17.71 -10.66 -21.81
C VAL A 535 17.65 -12.12 -21.33
N CYS A 536 16.50 -12.80 -21.47
CA CYS A 536 16.25 -14.13 -20.89
C CYS A 536 16.16 -15.26 -21.93
N LEU A 537 15.85 -14.95 -23.19
CA LEU A 537 15.54 -15.93 -24.23
C LEU A 537 16.55 -15.88 -25.38
N HIS A 538 16.80 -17.01 -26.04
CA HIS A 538 17.63 -17.10 -27.25
C HIS A 538 16.84 -17.70 -28.42
N ASP A 539 16.69 -16.93 -29.51
CA ASP A 539 15.86 -17.27 -30.69
C ASP A 539 14.47 -17.85 -30.32
N PRO A 540 13.66 -17.13 -29.50
CA PRO A 540 12.41 -17.66 -29.00
C PRO A 540 11.31 -17.72 -30.06
N ILE A 541 10.58 -18.84 -30.13
CA ILE A 541 9.30 -18.85 -30.83
C ILE A 541 8.30 -17.97 -30.07
N SER A 542 7.79 -16.94 -30.75
CA SER A 542 6.70 -16.10 -30.26
C SER A 542 5.37 -16.80 -30.51
N ILE A 543 4.57 -17.00 -29.47
CA ILE A 543 3.29 -17.71 -29.51
C ILE A 543 2.19 -16.79 -28.97
N SER A 544 1.22 -16.44 -29.82
CA SER A 544 0.02 -15.69 -29.47
C SER A 544 -1.23 -16.34 -30.10
N VAL A 545 -2.29 -16.47 -29.30
CA VAL A 545 -3.59 -17.02 -29.77
C VAL A 545 -4.38 -15.99 -30.60
N SER A 546 -3.99 -14.71 -30.52
CA SER A 546 -4.49 -13.59 -31.32
C SER A 546 -3.57 -13.31 -32.52
N GLY A 547 -4.15 -13.14 -33.71
CA GLY A 547 -3.48 -12.64 -34.93
C GLY A 547 -3.48 -11.10 -35.04
N PRO A 548 -3.02 -10.50 -36.16
CA PRO A 548 -2.72 -11.10 -37.47
C PRO A 548 -1.30 -11.66 -37.60
N ALA A 549 -0.90 -11.97 -38.85
CA ALA A 549 0.44 -12.42 -39.24
C ALA A 549 1.52 -11.32 -39.04
N PRO A 550 2.83 -11.67 -39.01
CA PRO A 550 3.93 -10.71 -38.76
C PRO A 550 4.26 -9.81 -39.98
N SER A 551 3.25 -9.36 -40.73
CA SER A 551 3.38 -8.52 -41.93
C SER A 551 3.14 -7.03 -41.67
N ASP A 552 2.42 -6.68 -40.59
CA ASP A 552 2.15 -5.28 -40.22
C ASP A 552 3.17 -4.75 -39.19
N PRO A 553 3.64 -3.50 -39.31
CA PRO A 553 4.52 -2.88 -38.32
C PRO A 553 3.76 -2.68 -36.99
N PRO A 554 4.44 -2.79 -35.83
CA PRO A 554 3.78 -2.78 -34.53
C PRO A 554 3.15 -1.41 -34.20
N SER A 555 1.83 -1.33 -34.38
CA SER A 555 1.03 -0.24 -33.83
C SER A 555 1.13 -0.25 -32.30
N GLN A 556 1.45 0.90 -31.70
CA GLN A 556 1.86 1.01 -30.28
C GLN A 556 0.70 0.82 -29.28
N SER A 557 -0.47 0.38 -29.74
CA SER A 557 -1.63 0.05 -28.91
C SER A 557 -1.48 -1.33 -28.26
N GLU A 558 -1.23 -1.37 -26.95
CA GLU A 558 -1.32 -2.61 -26.16
C GLU A 558 -2.77 -3.14 -26.19
N SER A 559 -3.06 -4.07 -27.10
CA SER A 559 -4.33 -4.77 -27.16
C SER A 559 -4.45 -5.81 -26.04
N PHE A 560 -5.60 -5.87 -25.36
CA PHE A 560 -5.87 -6.95 -24.41
C PHE A 560 -6.96 -7.89 -24.93
N ALA A 561 -6.72 -9.19 -24.76
CA ALA A 561 -7.71 -10.24 -24.97
C ALA A 561 -8.34 -10.64 -23.64
N VAL A 562 -9.62 -11.00 -23.66
CA VAL A 562 -10.38 -11.48 -22.51
C VAL A 562 -11.25 -12.70 -22.90
N PRO A 563 -11.68 -13.54 -21.93
CA PRO A 563 -12.34 -14.80 -22.26
C PRO A 563 -13.64 -14.58 -23.03
N GLU A 564 -13.93 -15.45 -24.01
CA GLU A 564 -15.11 -15.34 -24.87
C GLU A 564 -16.44 -15.32 -24.09
N GLU A 565 -16.50 -16.07 -22.98
CA GLU A 565 -17.63 -16.20 -22.06
C GLU A 565 -17.60 -15.21 -20.87
N LEU A 566 -16.64 -14.27 -20.83
CA LEU A 566 -16.62 -13.22 -19.82
C LEU A 566 -17.59 -12.08 -20.19
N GLN A 567 -18.64 -11.91 -19.40
CA GLN A 567 -19.47 -10.70 -19.45
C GLN A 567 -18.86 -9.60 -18.58
N GLN A 568 -18.77 -8.38 -19.12
CA GLN A 568 -18.13 -7.25 -18.46
C GLN A 568 -19.13 -6.12 -18.27
N PHE A 569 -19.38 -5.74 -17.02
CA PHE A 569 -20.34 -4.71 -16.64
C PHE A 569 -19.67 -3.54 -15.93
N VAL A 570 -20.23 -2.35 -16.08
CA VAL A 570 -19.87 -1.14 -15.35
C VAL A 570 -21.12 -0.50 -14.75
N VAL A 571 -21.02 -0.03 -13.51
CA VAL A 571 -22.08 0.70 -12.82
C VAL A 571 -21.56 2.07 -12.34
N LEU A 572 -22.26 3.14 -12.72
CA LEU A 572 -21.97 4.50 -12.29
C LEU A 572 -22.73 4.81 -11.00
N VAL A 573 -22.02 4.90 -9.87
CA VAL A 573 -22.60 5.06 -8.53
C VAL A 573 -22.09 6.33 -7.84
N PRO A 574 -22.95 7.33 -7.57
CA PRO A 574 -22.60 8.46 -6.73
C PRO A 574 -22.11 8.01 -5.34
N SER A 575 -21.03 8.61 -4.82
CA SER A 575 -20.28 8.06 -3.68
C SER A 575 -21.14 7.75 -2.45
N LYS A 576 -22.16 8.58 -2.16
CA LYS A 576 -23.11 8.36 -1.05
C LYS A 576 -23.84 7.01 -1.12
N VAL A 577 -24.11 6.51 -2.33
CA VAL A 577 -24.88 5.27 -2.60
C VAL A 577 -23.95 4.06 -2.81
N ARG A 578 -22.63 4.27 -2.93
CA ARG A 578 -21.65 3.25 -3.32
C ARG A 578 -21.67 2.02 -2.39
N LEU A 579 -21.80 2.24 -1.09
CA LEU A 579 -21.85 1.17 -0.07
C LEU A 579 -23.11 0.31 -0.19
N VAL A 580 -24.29 0.93 -0.29
CA VAL A 580 -25.57 0.24 -0.47
C VAL A 580 -25.64 -0.46 -1.82
N CYS A 581 -25.11 0.13 -2.90
CA CYS A 581 -25.05 -0.52 -4.20
C CYS A 581 -24.24 -1.82 -4.17
N LEU A 582 -23.13 -1.87 -3.41
CA LEU A 582 -22.37 -3.10 -3.20
C LEU A 582 -23.16 -4.12 -2.35
N ALA A 583 -23.77 -3.67 -1.25
CA ALA A 583 -24.58 -4.54 -0.38
C ALA A 583 -25.79 -5.14 -1.13
N ALA A 584 -26.52 -4.33 -1.89
CA ALA A 584 -27.64 -4.74 -2.74
C ALA A 584 -27.17 -5.74 -3.82
N PHE A 585 -26.03 -5.50 -4.46
CA PHE A 585 -25.48 -6.43 -5.45
C PHE A 585 -25.09 -7.79 -4.83
N ILE A 586 -24.47 -7.80 -3.64
CA ILE A 586 -24.13 -9.03 -2.91
C ILE A 586 -25.40 -9.78 -2.50
N LEU A 587 -26.42 -9.10 -1.99
CA LEU A 587 -27.71 -9.69 -1.67
C LEU A 587 -28.39 -10.27 -2.93
N ASP A 588 -28.40 -9.52 -4.04
CA ASP A 588 -29.03 -9.98 -5.27
C ASP A 588 -28.40 -11.26 -5.81
N GLN A 589 -27.06 -11.33 -5.84
CA GLN A 589 -26.33 -12.42 -6.47
C GLN A 589 -26.07 -13.61 -5.54
N CYS A 590 -25.99 -13.44 -4.22
CA CYS A 590 -25.77 -14.54 -3.26
C CYS A 590 -27.00 -14.99 -2.47
N LYS A 591 -28.05 -14.16 -2.33
CA LYS A 591 -29.28 -14.48 -1.57
C LYS A 591 -30.53 -14.55 -2.46
N PHE A 592 -30.71 -13.59 -3.38
CA PHE A 592 -31.93 -13.49 -4.19
C PHE A 592 -31.85 -14.09 -5.60
N SER A 593 -30.69 -14.69 -5.92
CA SER A 593 -30.37 -15.41 -7.14
C SER A 593 -29.49 -16.61 -6.75
N HIS A 594 -29.29 -17.55 -7.68
CA HIS A 594 -28.49 -18.77 -7.46
C HIS A 594 -27.19 -18.50 -6.69
N SER A 595 -26.84 -19.35 -5.71
CA SER A 595 -25.73 -19.12 -4.77
C SER A 595 -24.37 -18.90 -5.46
N ASN A 596 -24.06 -17.64 -5.75
CA ASN A 596 -22.86 -17.23 -6.50
C ASN A 596 -21.63 -17.09 -5.59
N LYS A 597 -20.45 -17.37 -6.17
CA LYS A 597 -19.16 -17.07 -5.54
C LYS A 597 -18.63 -15.74 -6.10
N ILE A 598 -18.60 -14.71 -5.26
CA ILE A 598 -18.14 -13.36 -5.60
C ILE A 598 -16.75 -13.10 -5.00
N ILE A 599 -15.83 -12.52 -5.78
CA ILE A 599 -14.62 -11.86 -5.26
C ILE A 599 -14.78 -10.34 -5.41
N VAL A 600 -14.54 -9.61 -4.32
CA VAL A 600 -14.62 -8.14 -4.28
C VAL A 600 -13.21 -7.54 -4.11
N PHE A 601 -12.73 -6.82 -5.14
CA PHE A 601 -11.47 -6.08 -5.11
C PHE A 601 -11.65 -4.68 -4.50
N VAL A 602 -10.87 -4.39 -3.45
CA VAL A 602 -10.87 -3.13 -2.69
C VAL A 602 -9.42 -2.68 -2.48
N SER A 603 -9.16 -1.37 -2.48
CA SER A 603 -7.80 -0.81 -2.56
C SER A 603 -6.91 -0.91 -1.31
N SER A 604 -7.41 -1.37 -0.16
CA SER A 604 -6.63 -1.41 1.08
C SER A 604 -7.13 -2.45 2.09
N CYS A 605 -6.21 -3.00 2.88
CA CYS A 605 -6.50 -4.03 3.88
C CYS A 605 -7.46 -3.54 4.97
N GLU A 606 -7.36 -2.29 5.43
CA GLU A 606 -8.27 -1.74 6.43
C GLU A 606 -9.69 -1.56 5.88
N ALA A 607 -9.83 -1.30 4.57
CA ALA A 607 -11.13 -1.23 3.92
C ALA A 607 -11.74 -2.61 3.68
N VAL A 608 -10.93 -3.63 3.34
CA VAL A 608 -11.41 -5.02 3.28
C VAL A 608 -11.84 -5.52 4.67
N GLU A 609 -11.03 -5.32 5.71
CA GLU A 609 -11.37 -5.73 7.07
C GLU A 609 -12.66 -5.03 7.57
N PHE A 610 -12.78 -3.72 7.31
CA PHE A 610 -13.99 -2.95 7.64
C PHE A 610 -15.24 -3.49 6.91
N LEU A 611 -15.17 -3.69 5.58
CA LEU A 611 -16.31 -4.17 4.79
C LEU A 611 -16.68 -5.62 5.14
N HIS A 612 -15.69 -6.49 5.37
CA HIS A 612 -15.88 -7.87 5.81
C HIS A 612 -16.67 -7.94 7.12
N LEU A 613 -16.24 -7.18 8.13
CA LEU A 613 -16.89 -7.14 9.44
C LEU A 613 -18.27 -6.45 9.38
N LEU A 614 -18.40 -5.35 8.63
CA LEU A 614 -19.68 -4.65 8.44
C LEU A 614 -20.72 -5.54 7.75
N PHE A 615 -20.38 -6.15 6.63
CA PHE A 615 -21.33 -6.96 5.86
C PHE A 615 -21.65 -8.30 6.54
N GLY A 616 -20.66 -8.98 7.14
CA GLY A 616 -20.93 -10.15 7.97
C GLY A 616 -21.83 -9.85 9.17
N SER A 617 -21.72 -8.65 9.75
CA SER A 617 -22.56 -8.24 10.89
C SER A 617 -23.94 -7.70 10.50
N VAL A 618 -24.13 -7.18 9.29
CA VAL A 618 -25.40 -6.55 8.85
C VAL A 618 -26.16 -7.43 7.86
N LEU A 619 -25.53 -7.92 6.78
CA LEU A 619 -26.24 -8.64 5.72
C LEU A 619 -26.65 -10.05 6.15
N THR A 620 -25.79 -10.75 6.91
CA THR A 620 -26.11 -12.10 7.43
C THR A 620 -27.25 -12.07 8.46
N ARG A 621 -27.47 -10.94 9.16
CA ARG A 621 -28.63 -10.76 10.06
C ARG A 621 -29.99 -10.79 9.36
N HIS A 622 -30.02 -10.57 8.04
CA HIS A 622 -31.22 -10.68 7.21
C HIS A 622 -31.29 -12.02 6.45
N ALA A 623 -30.40 -12.98 6.72
CA ALA A 623 -30.17 -14.16 5.89
C ALA A 623 -30.61 -15.49 6.58
N ALA A 624 -31.78 -15.46 7.24
CA ALA A 624 -32.26 -16.53 8.13
C ALA A 624 -32.26 -17.96 7.54
N ASN A 625 -32.43 -18.11 6.22
CA ASN A 625 -32.51 -19.42 5.55
C ASN A 625 -31.31 -19.74 4.64
N GLN A 626 -30.29 -18.87 4.56
CA GLN A 626 -29.08 -19.09 3.73
C GLN A 626 -27.92 -18.24 4.27
N GLU A 627 -26.93 -18.88 4.89
CA GLU A 627 -25.83 -18.16 5.54
C GLU A 627 -24.83 -17.55 4.53
N LEU A 628 -24.80 -16.21 4.47
CA LEU A 628 -23.82 -15.47 3.67
C LEU A 628 -22.43 -15.55 4.31
N SER A 629 -21.56 -16.42 3.77
CA SER A 629 -20.18 -16.58 4.23
C SER A 629 -19.23 -15.57 3.59
N PHE A 630 -18.65 -14.68 4.40
CA PHE A 630 -17.68 -13.68 3.96
C PHE A 630 -16.24 -14.10 4.28
N LEU A 631 -15.35 -14.10 3.28
CA LEU A 631 -13.93 -14.48 3.42
C LEU A 631 -13.00 -13.32 3.06
N ARG A 632 -11.97 -13.08 3.90
CA ARG A 632 -10.86 -12.15 3.61
C ARG A 632 -9.66 -12.88 3.03
N LEU A 633 -8.91 -12.24 2.12
CA LEU A 633 -7.83 -12.86 1.33
C LEU A 633 -6.45 -12.17 1.49
N HIS A 634 -6.25 -11.27 2.46
CA HIS A 634 -5.00 -10.52 2.62
C HIS A 634 -4.18 -10.88 3.88
N GLY A 635 -2.91 -10.48 3.87
CA GLY A 635 -1.80 -11.08 4.64
C GLY A 635 -1.75 -10.89 6.16
N ASN A 636 -2.79 -11.26 6.89
CA ASN A 636 -2.75 -11.58 8.33
C ASN A 636 -3.51 -12.90 8.66
N MET A 637 -3.71 -13.76 7.67
CA MET A 637 -4.27 -15.11 7.84
C MET A 637 -3.36 -15.97 8.71
N ARG A 638 -3.94 -16.85 9.55
CA ARG A 638 -3.16 -17.83 10.33
C ARG A 638 -2.67 -18.95 9.41
N GLN A 639 -1.64 -19.66 9.85
CA GLN A 639 -1.05 -20.72 9.03
C GLN A 639 -2.02 -21.90 8.82
N GLU A 640 -2.96 -22.12 9.75
CA GLU A 640 -4.09 -23.05 9.59
C GLU A 640 -5.06 -22.59 8.47
N ASP A 641 -5.46 -21.31 8.42
CA ASP A 641 -6.39 -20.77 7.42
C ASP A 641 -5.89 -20.97 5.98
N VAL A 642 -4.57 -20.94 5.79
CA VAL A 642 -3.90 -21.14 4.49
C VAL A 642 -3.75 -22.62 4.16
N ALA A 643 -3.37 -23.45 5.14
CA ALA A 643 -3.20 -24.89 4.94
C ALA A 643 -4.53 -25.62 4.67
N ALA A 644 -5.61 -25.22 5.35
CA ALA A 644 -6.94 -25.81 5.19
C ALA A 644 -7.65 -25.40 3.88
N ARG A 645 -7.08 -24.48 3.09
CA ARG A 645 -7.75 -23.89 1.91
C ARG A 645 -7.02 -23.99 0.58
N GLY A 646 -5.70 -24.28 0.58
CA GLY A 646 -4.88 -24.63 -0.59
C GLY A 646 -5.37 -24.04 -1.93
N LEU A 647 -5.41 -22.69 -2.03
CA LEU A 647 -6.37 -21.89 -2.80
C LEU A 647 -6.42 -22.10 -4.34
N ASP A 648 -6.85 -23.29 -4.74
CA ASP A 648 -7.72 -23.46 -5.89
C ASP A 648 -9.10 -22.87 -5.53
N LEU A 649 -9.56 -21.88 -6.30
CA LEU A 649 -10.90 -21.29 -6.17
C LEU A 649 -11.73 -21.66 -7.41
N PRO A 650 -12.16 -22.93 -7.55
CA PRO A 650 -12.94 -23.34 -8.70
C PRO A 650 -14.30 -22.64 -8.72
N GLN A 651 -14.65 -22.11 -9.91
CA GLN A 651 -15.96 -21.52 -10.22
C GLN A 651 -16.30 -20.30 -9.35
N VAL A 652 -15.43 -19.30 -9.33
CA VAL A 652 -15.82 -17.91 -9.02
C VAL A 652 -16.71 -17.42 -10.17
N THR A 653 -17.94 -16.98 -9.90
CA THR A 653 -18.90 -16.56 -10.94
C THR A 653 -18.94 -15.05 -11.16
N TRP A 654 -18.54 -14.27 -10.15
CA TRP A 654 -18.52 -12.80 -10.22
C TRP A 654 -17.21 -12.19 -9.71
N ILE A 655 -16.66 -11.24 -10.48
CA ILE A 655 -15.56 -10.36 -10.07
C ILE A 655 -16.06 -8.94 -9.92
N VAL A 656 -16.21 -8.46 -8.69
CA VAL A 656 -16.60 -7.08 -8.40
C VAL A 656 -15.35 -6.23 -8.15
N GLN A 657 -15.14 -5.22 -8.96
CA GLN A 657 -14.06 -4.23 -8.79
C GLN A 657 -14.62 -3.00 -8.05
N TYR A 658 -14.76 -3.13 -6.73
CA TYR A 658 -15.32 -2.08 -5.87
C TYR A 658 -14.37 -0.89 -5.69
N THR A 659 -13.07 -1.07 -5.91
CA THR A 659 -12.16 0.04 -6.26
C THR A 659 -11.53 -0.22 -7.64
N PRO A 660 -11.50 0.77 -8.55
CA PRO A 660 -10.93 0.59 -9.89
C PRO A 660 -9.47 0.14 -9.86
N PRO A 661 -9.01 -0.57 -10.89
CA PRO A 661 -7.62 -0.99 -11.02
C PRO A 661 -6.70 0.19 -11.37
N SER A 662 -5.43 0.08 -10.97
CA SER A 662 -4.38 1.09 -11.16
C SER A 662 -3.78 1.08 -12.58
N SER A 663 -4.08 0.06 -13.38
CA SER A 663 -3.74 -0.03 -14.80
C SER A 663 -4.75 -0.92 -15.56
N THR A 664 -4.79 -0.79 -16.89
CA THR A 664 -5.61 -1.67 -17.75
C THR A 664 -5.15 -3.13 -17.70
N ALA A 665 -3.84 -3.37 -17.55
CA ALA A 665 -3.32 -4.71 -17.29
C ALA A 665 -3.89 -5.31 -15.98
N GLU A 666 -3.93 -4.53 -14.89
CA GLU A 666 -4.51 -4.98 -13.63
C GLU A 666 -6.02 -5.27 -13.77
N TYR A 667 -6.77 -4.49 -14.56
CA TYR A 667 -8.17 -4.79 -14.90
C TYR A 667 -8.32 -6.21 -15.46
N VAL A 668 -7.56 -6.54 -16.51
CA VAL A 668 -7.60 -7.84 -17.21
C VAL A 668 -7.23 -8.98 -16.25
N HIS A 669 -6.18 -8.79 -15.45
CA HIS A 669 -5.71 -9.77 -14.46
C HIS A 669 -6.70 -10.03 -13.33
N ARG A 670 -7.54 -9.05 -12.97
CA ARG A 670 -8.63 -9.19 -12.00
C ARG A 670 -9.82 -9.93 -12.60
N VAL A 671 -10.29 -9.55 -13.79
CA VAL A 671 -11.48 -10.20 -14.39
C VAL A 671 -11.21 -11.64 -14.83
N GLY A 672 -10.00 -11.97 -15.31
CA GLY A 672 -9.56 -13.35 -15.58
C GLY A 672 -9.33 -14.23 -14.34
N ARG A 673 -9.91 -13.86 -13.19
CA ARG A 673 -10.10 -14.71 -12.01
C ARG A 673 -11.46 -15.45 -12.07
N THR A 674 -12.41 -15.00 -12.89
CA THR A 674 -13.60 -15.77 -13.36
C THR A 674 -13.42 -16.16 -14.85
N ALA A 675 -14.44 -16.75 -15.47
CA ALA A 675 -14.48 -17.18 -16.87
C ALA A 675 -13.29 -18.09 -17.28
N ARG A 676 -12.98 -19.08 -16.43
CA ARG A 676 -11.78 -19.93 -16.55
C ARG A 676 -12.13 -21.29 -17.14
N ILE A 677 -11.30 -21.77 -18.08
CA ILE A 677 -11.31 -23.16 -18.59
C ILE A 677 -12.71 -23.60 -19.04
N GLY A 678 -13.35 -22.80 -19.91
CA GLY A 678 -14.67 -23.10 -20.50
C GLY A 678 -15.84 -23.11 -19.52
N GLY A 679 -15.71 -22.43 -18.38
CA GLY A 679 -16.85 -21.96 -17.60
C GLY A 679 -17.06 -20.47 -17.84
N SER A 680 -18.33 -20.04 -17.81
CA SER A 680 -18.71 -18.64 -17.96
C SER A 680 -18.38 -17.80 -16.72
N GLY A 681 -18.42 -16.48 -16.86
CA GLY A 681 -18.11 -15.58 -15.75
C GLY A 681 -18.55 -14.15 -16.00
N ASN A 682 -18.78 -13.42 -14.91
CA ASN A 682 -19.25 -12.03 -14.95
C ASN A 682 -18.32 -11.13 -14.16
N SER A 683 -18.21 -9.87 -14.56
CA SER A 683 -17.44 -8.86 -13.83
C SER A 683 -18.19 -7.54 -13.74
N LEU A 684 -18.06 -6.82 -12.62
CA LEU A 684 -18.74 -5.55 -12.37
C LEU A 684 -17.76 -4.50 -11.84
N LEU A 685 -17.54 -3.43 -12.61
CA LEU A 685 -16.70 -2.31 -12.24
C LEU A 685 -17.51 -1.18 -11.61
N PHE A 686 -17.14 -0.75 -10.40
CA PHE A 686 -17.76 0.40 -9.73
C PHE A 686 -16.98 1.68 -10.05
N LEU A 687 -17.60 2.60 -10.80
CA LEU A 687 -17.10 3.96 -10.99
C LEU A 687 -18.06 4.96 -10.35
N THR A 688 -17.57 6.11 -9.91
CA THR A 688 -18.40 7.29 -9.66
C THR A 688 -18.60 8.06 -10.98
N PRO A 689 -19.62 8.94 -11.08
CA PRO A 689 -19.83 9.77 -12.27
C PRO A 689 -18.60 10.59 -12.72
N ALA A 690 -17.73 11.00 -11.79
CA ALA A 690 -16.49 11.73 -12.10
C ALA A 690 -15.34 10.84 -12.64
N GLU A 691 -15.51 9.52 -12.59
CA GLU A 691 -14.54 8.50 -13.04
C GLU A 691 -14.98 7.83 -14.35
N ALA A 692 -16.13 8.21 -14.94
CA ALA A 692 -16.72 7.56 -16.10
C ALA A 692 -15.80 7.55 -17.35
N THR A 693 -14.87 8.50 -17.48
CA THR A 693 -13.86 8.54 -18.54
C THR A 693 -12.87 7.37 -18.50
N PHE A 694 -12.81 6.59 -17.41
CA PHE A 694 -12.08 5.32 -17.39
C PHE A 694 -12.64 4.30 -18.39
N ILE A 695 -13.93 4.39 -18.76
CA ILE A 695 -14.54 3.52 -19.78
C ILE A 695 -13.89 3.77 -21.15
N THR A 696 -13.56 5.03 -21.46
CA THR A 696 -12.81 5.38 -22.67
C THR A 696 -11.38 4.83 -22.62
N GLU A 697 -10.72 4.85 -21.45
CA GLU A 697 -9.40 4.24 -21.29
C GLU A 697 -9.41 2.72 -21.52
N LEU A 698 -10.43 2.01 -21.02
CA LEU A 698 -10.62 0.58 -21.32
C LEU A 698 -10.87 0.35 -22.82
N ALA A 699 -11.69 1.19 -23.46
CA ALA A 699 -11.98 1.11 -24.88
C ALA A 699 -10.74 1.35 -25.76
N ASN A 700 -9.83 2.25 -25.36
CA ASN A 700 -8.55 2.51 -26.04
C ASN A 700 -7.65 1.24 -26.14
N HIS A 701 -7.89 0.23 -25.30
CA HIS A 701 -7.18 -1.05 -25.28
C HIS A 701 -8.03 -2.25 -25.79
N ASN A 702 -9.11 -1.97 -26.52
CA ASN A 702 -10.07 -2.94 -27.05
C ASN A 702 -10.91 -3.71 -26.00
N ILE A 703 -11.09 -3.15 -24.80
CA ILE A 703 -11.97 -3.72 -23.76
C ILE A 703 -13.33 -3.02 -23.80
N SER A 704 -14.39 -3.75 -24.13
CA SER A 704 -15.76 -3.25 -24.11
C SER A 704 -16.47 -3.63 -22.80
N VAL A 705 -17.29 -2.72 -22.27
CA VAL A 705 -18.07 -2.93 -21.03
C VAL A 705 -19.52 -2.50 -21.20
N SER A 706 -20.44 -3.34 -20.75
CA SER A 706 -21.89 -3.09 -20.75
C SER A 706 -22.30 -2.27 -19.53
N GLU A 707 -23.23 -1.33 -19.70
CA GLU A 707 -23.77 -0.57 -18.58
C GLU A 707 -24.81 -1.39 -17.80
N MET A 708 -24.68 -1.41 -16.48
CA MET A 708 -25.70 -1.88 -15.54
C MET A 708 -26.19 -0.67 -14.76
N LYS A 709 -27.48 -0.33 -14.81
CA LYS A 709 -27.96 0.91 -14.19
C LYS A 709 -28.09 0.75 -12.67
N LEU A 710 -27.79 1.82 -11.95
CA LEU A 710 -27.91 1.87 -10.49
C LEU A 710 -29.32 1.53 -9.99
N GLN A 711 -30.37 1.87 -10.74
CA GLN A 711 -31.76 1.53 -10.37
C GLN A 711 -31.99 0.02 -10.43
N ASP A 712 -31.50 -0.63 -11.47
CA ASP A 712 -31.64 -2.08 -11.71
C ASP A 712 -30.97 -2.87 -10.57
N VAL A 713 -29.74 -2.47 -10.17
CA VAL A 713 -29.01 -3.08 -9.03
C VAL A 713 -29.75 -2.89 -7.71
N LEU A 714 -30.33 -1.71 -7.47
CA LEU A 714 -31.07 -1.43 -6.23
C LEU A 714 -32.47 -2.07 -6.21
N SER A 715 -33.02 -2.45 -7.36
CA SER A 715 -34.35 -3.07 -7.46
C SER A 715 -34.45 -4.41 -6.72
N CYS A 716 -33.32 -5.10 -6.48
CA CYS A 716 -33.28 -6.34 -5.71
C CYS A 716 -33.80 -6.18 -4.27
N LEU A 717 -33.70 -4.97 -3.68
CA LEU A 717 -34.19 -4.68 -2.33
C LEU A 717 -35.73 -4.73 -2.24
N MET A 718 -36.43 -4.73 -3.37
CA MET A 718 -37.88 -4.98 -3.43
C MET A 718 -38.24 -6.43 -3.10
N LYS A 719 -37.29 -7.38 -3.24
CA LYS A 719 -37.49 -8.82 -3.00
C LYS A 719 -37.54 -9.19 -1.51
N ASP A 720 -37.27 -8.24 -0.61
CA ASP A 720 -37.14 -8.46 0.83
C ASP A 720 -37.76 -7.30 1.62
N ASP A 721 -38.80 -7.59 2.40
CA ASP A 721 -39.52 -6.59 3.18
C ASP A 721 -38.79 -6.16 4.46
N ALA A 722 -37.65 -6.76 4.82
CA ALA A 722 -36.77 -6.22 5.85
C ALA A 722 -36.12 -4.86 5.46
N PHE A 723 -36.21 -4.46 4.19
CA PHE A 723 -35.80 -3.15 3.69
C PHE A 723 -36.98 -2.20 3.42
N LYS A 724 -38.22 -2.61 3.70
CA LYS A 724 -39.44 -1.85 3.38
C LYS A 724 -39.46 -0.47 4.06
N GLY A 725 -39.86 0.55 3.31
CA GLY A 725 -39.90 1.93 3.79
C GLY A 725 -41.07 2.20 4.76
N ARG A 726 -41.07 3.39 5.38
CA ARG A 726 -42.26 3.94 6.07
C ARG A 726 -43.20 4.73 5.14
N GLY A 727 -42.92 4.75 3.84
CA GLY A 727 -43.70 5.47 2.83
C GLY A 727 -45.05 4.82 2.51
N LYS A 728 -45.84 5.50 1.66
CA LYS A 728 -47.16 5.05 1.19
C LYS A 728 -47.17 4.53 -0.26
N TYR A 729 -45.99 4.35 -0.87
CA TYR A 729 -45.85 4.01 -2.29
C TYR A 729 -46.02 2.52 -2.62
N HIS A 730 -45.98 1.66 -1.60
CA HIS A 730 -46.04 0.18 -1.70
C HIS A 730 -47.28 -0.42 -2.41
N SER A 731 -48.27 0.40 -2.79
CA SER A 731 -49.50 -0.01 -3.48
C SER A 731 -49.76 0.75 -4.80
N GLN A 732 -48.79 1.52 -5.31
CA GLN A 732 -48.96 2.32 -6.53
C GLN A 732 -48.09 1.82 -7.68
N THR A 733 -48.72 1.30 -8.73
CA THR A 733 -48.09 0.71 -9.93
C THR A 733 -47.41 1.72 -10.87
N SER A 734 -47.22 2.98 -10.46
CA SER A 734 -46.61 3.98 -11.35
C SER A 734 -45.08 3.85 -11.39
N PRO A 735 -44.42 4.04 -12.55
CA PRO A 735 -42.96 3.94 -12.63
C PRO A 735 -42.22 4.90 -11.69
N GLN A 736 -42.81 6.08 -11.41
CA GLN A 736 -42.26 7.06 -10.48
C GLN A 736 -42.39 6.62 -9.01
N ALA A 737 -43.51 5.99 -8.64
CA ALA A 737 -43.67 5.41 -7.30
C ALA A 737 -42.71 4.23 -7.07
N LEU A 738 -42.52 3.36 -8.07
CA LEU A 738 -41.56 2.26 -8.01
C LEU A 738 -40.11 2.76 -7.84
N GLN A 739 -39.70 3.78 -8.61
CA GLN A 739 -38.38 4.42 -8.42
C GLN A 739 -38.22 5.04 -7.03
N GLN A 740 -39.31 5.51 -6.42
CA GLN A 740 -39.29 6.09 -5.08
C GLN A 740 -39.24 5.04 -3.97
N ASP A 741 -39.95 3.91 -4.09
CA ASP A 741 -39.85 2.75 -3.18
C ASP A 741 -38.41 2.20 -3.18
N ILE A 742 -37.82 1.94 -4.35
CA ILE A 742 -36.41 1.51 -4.50
C ILE A 742 -35.43 2.46 -3.77
N ARG A 743 -35.66 3.78 -3.86
CA ARG A 743 -34.85 4.79 -3.13
C ARG A 743 -35.09 4.77 -1.62
N GLU A 744 -36.32 4.51 -1.18
CA GLU A 744 -36.65 4.37 0.25
C GLU A 744 -36.01 3.11 0.82
N ARG A 745 -36.10 1.95 0.14
CA ARG A 745 -35.43 0.70 0.57
C ARG A 745 -33.91 0.81 0.60
N ALA A 746 -33.31 1.43 -0.41
CA ALA A 746 -31.89 1.76 -0.40
C ALA A 746 -31.51 2.70 0.75
N THR A 747 -32.42 3.59 1.18
CA THR A 747 -32.21 4.46 2.35
C THR A 747 -32.33 3.68 3.67
N VAL A 748 -33.25 2.72 3.78
CA VAL A 748 -33.35 1.81 4.95
C VAL A 748 -32.06 1.01 5.13
N LEU A 749 -31.53 0.41 4.05
CA LEU A 749 -30.27 -0.34 4.11
C LEU A 749 -29.06 0.57 4.43
N GLN A 750 -28.99 1.80 3.90
CA GLN A 750 -27.98 2.78 4.33
C GLN A 750 -28.09 3.08 5.83
N THR A 751 -29.30 3.25 6.35
CA THR A 751 -29.52 3.51 7.78
C THR A 751 -29.09 2.34 8.65
N GLN A 752 -29.44 1.09 8.30
CA GLN A 752 -28.98 -0.12 9.00
C GLN A 752 -27.44 -0.23 9.05
N LEU A 753 -26.75 0.14 7.95
CA LEU A 753 -25.29 0.16 7.87
C LEU A 753 -24.68 1.30 8.70
N GLU A 754 -25.23 2.53 8.64
CA GLU A 754 -24.80 3.67 9.46
C GLU A 754 -25.03 3.41 10.97
N ASP A 755 -26.17 2.84 11.34
CA ASP A 755 -26.53 2.56 12.73
C ASP A 755 -25.60 1.50 13.33
N PHE A 756 -25.19 0.48 12.55
CA PHE A 756 -24.16 -0.46 12.99
C PHE A 756 -22.79 0.22 13.14
N VAL A 757 -22.36 1.05 12.17
CA VAL A 757 -21.07 1.78 12.26
C VAL A 757 -21.03 2.73 13.45
N HIS A 758 -22.16 3.32 13.83
CA HIS A 758 -22.28 4.23 14.96
C HIS A 758 -22.67 3.55 16.29
N SER A 759 -22.85 2.23 16.33
CA SER A 759 -23.18 1.46 17.56
C SER A 759 -22.02 1.36 18.56
N ASP A 760 -20.77 1.49 18.10
CA ASP A 760 -19.56 1.45 18.92
C ASP A 760 -18.51 2.42 18.34
N ALA A 761 -17.83 3.18 19.20
CA ALA A 761 -16.73 4.06 18.80
C ALA A 761 -15.59 3.29 18.08
N ARG A 762 -15.42 1.99 18.35
CA ARG A 762 -14.50 1.10 17.64
C ARG A 762 -14.88 0.94 16.17
N TRP A 763 -16.17 0.80 15.84
CA TRP A 763 -16.64 0.73 14.45
C TRP A 763 -16.48 2.06 13.72
N VAL A 764 -16.82 3.19 14.37
CA VAL A 764 -16.55 4.53 13.83
C VAL A 764 -15.06 4.74 13.54
N GLN A 765 -14.17 4.25 14.41
CA GLN A 765 -12.73 4.36 14.20
C GLN A 765 -12.19 3.40 13.13
N ALA A 766 -12.80 2.22 12.96
CA ALA A 766 -12.52 1.32 11.84
C ALA A 766 -12.93 1.95 10.49
N ALA A 767 -14.14 2.53 10.41
CA ALA A 767 -14.62 3.27 9.25
C ALA A 767 -13.71 4.46 8.89
N LYS A 768 -13.27 5.23 9.88
CA LYS A 768 -12.29 6.33 9.67
C LYS A 768 -10.95 5.84 9.14
N LYS A 769 -10.42 4.72 9.66
CA LYS A 769 -9.17 4.11 9.15
C LYS A 769 -9.32 3.59 7.71
N ALA A 770 -10.43 2.93 7.41
CA ALA A 770 -10.77 2.43 6.08
C ALA A 770 -10.89 3.57 5.04
N LEU A 771 -11.57 4.66 5.40
CA LEU A 771 -11.63 5.88 4.59
C LEU A 771 -10.23 6.48 4.39
N GLN A 772 -9.41 6.59 5.44
CA GLN A 772 -8.05 7.12 5.34
C GLN A 772 -7.15 6.27 4.43
N SER A 773 -7.20 4.93 4.51
CA SER A 773 -6.39 4.09 3.63
C SER A 773 -6.91 4.02 2.20
N PHE A 774 -8.23 4.09 1.98
CA PHE A 774 -8.82 4.32 0.66
C PHE A 774 -8.33 5.64 0.04
N LEU A 775 -8.39 6.76 0.76
CA LEU A 775 -7.93 8.06 0.24
C LEU A 775 -6.42 8.05 -0.05
N ARG A 776 -5.61 7.36 0.78
CA ARG A 776 -4.17 7.14 0.50
C ARG A 776 -3.95 6.37 -0.79
N ALA A 777 -4.61 5.22 -0.99
CA ALA A 777 -4.53 4.46 -2.24
C ALA A 777 -5.03 5.27 -3.45
N TYR A 778 -6.05 6.12 -3.28
CA TYR A 778 -6.51 7.02 -4.32
C TYR A 778 -5.44 8.08 -4.72
N THR A 779 -4.51 8.42 -3.82
CA THR A 779 -3.33 9.24 -4.18
C THR A 779 -2.27 8.49 -4.97
N THR A 780 -2.24 7.15 -5.02
CA THR A 780 -1.17 6.38 -5.69
C THR A 780 -1.43 6.01 -7.16
N TYR A 781 -2.61 6.30 -7.73
CA TYR A 781 -2.86 6.08 -9.18
C TYR A 781 -1.78 6.73 -10.08
N PRO A 782 -1.33 6.09 -11.18
CA PRO A 782 -0.33 6.62 -12.10
C PRO A 782 -0.69 7.99 -12.72
N ALA A 783 0.33 8.69 -13.23
CA ALA A 783 0.21 10.02 -13.81
C ALA A 783 -0.83 10.11 -14.94
N HIS A 784 -0.84 9.15 -15.88
CA HIS A 784 -1.80 9.11 -16.98
C HIS A 784 -3.25 8.97 -16.49
N LEU A 785 -3.49 8.19 -15.43
CA LEU A 785 -4.82 8.06 -14.82
C LEU A 785 -5.20 9.22 -13.87
N LYS A 786 -4.30 10.17 -13.54
CA LYS A 786 -4.67 11.34 -12.72
C LYS A 786 -5.69 12.26 -13.39
N GLN A 787 -5.85 12.20 -14.71
CA GLN A 787 -6.94 12.89 -15.42
C GLN A 787 -8.33 12.30 -15.14
N VAL A 788 -8.39 11.12 -14.51
CA VAL A 788 -9.62 10.43 -14.05
C VAL A 788 -9.65 10.41 -12.53
N PHE A 789 -8.74 9.65 -11.91
CA PHE A 789 -8.66 9.40 -10.47
C PHE A 789 -7.88 10.51 -9.75
N HIS A 790 -8.49 11.69 -9.64
CA HIS A 790 -7.92 12.83 -8.92
C HIS A 790 -8.61 13.09 -7.58
N LEU A 791 -7.84 13.13 -6.48
CA LEU A 791 -8.38 13.28 -5.11
C LEU A 791 -9.32 14.50 -4.99
N ARG A 792 -9.01 15.61 -5.65
CA ARG A 792 -9.83 16.85 -5.63
C ARG A 792 -11.20 16.72 -6.32
N ARG A 793 -11.44 15.67 -7.12
CA ARG A 793 -12.75 15.38 -7.71
C ARG A 793 -13.64 14.54 -6.77
N LEU A 794 -13.08 13.94 -5.73
CA LEU A 794 -13.85 13.25 -4.69
C LEU A 794 -14.42 14.27 -3.69
N HIS A 795 -15.74 14.35 -3.60
CA HIS A 795 -16.40 15.10 -2.54
C HIS A 795 -16.27 14.34 -1.20
N LEU A 796 -15.30 14.72 -0.37
CA LEU A 796 -14.90 13.96 0.83
C LEU A 796 -16.05 13.57 1.77
N GLY A 797 -17.05 14.44 1.96
CA GLY A 797 -18.24 14.12 2.76
C GLY A 797 -19.20 13.10 2.12
N HIS A 798 -19.18 12.96 0.78
CA HIS A 798 -19.92 11.90 0.08
C HIS A 798 -19.16 10.59 0.10
N THR A 799 -17.82 10.64 0.05
CA THR A 799 -16.95 9.48 0.28
C THR A 799 -17.06 8.99 1.72
N ALA A 800 -17.14 9.86 2.73
CA ALA A 800 -17.33 9.46 4.12
C ALA A 800 -18.62 8.64 4.33
N LYS A 801 -19.73 9.03 3.71
CA LYS A 801 -21.01 8.29 3.74
C LYS A 801 -20.89 6.90 3.07
N SER A 802 -19.93 6.69 2.16
CA SER A 802 -19.62 5.37 1.59
C SER A 802 -18.85 4.43 2.53
N PHE A 803 -18.54 4.88 3.75
CA PHE A 803 -18.02 4.07 4.86
C PHE A 803 -18.95 4.12 6.09
N GLY A 804 -20.23 4.47 5.90
CA GLY A 804 -21.23 4.54 6.99
C GLY A 804 -20.99 5.68 7.98
N LEU A 805 -20.15 6.67 7.66
CA LEU A 805 -19.95 7.85 8.50
C LEU A 805 -21.04 8.89 8.18
N ARG A 806 -21.79 9.28 9.21
CA ARG A 806 -22.85 10.32 9.11
C ARG A 806 -22.29 11.72 8.82
N ASP A 807 -21.12 12.02 9.38
CA ASP A 807 -20.42 13.30 9.24
C ASP A 807 -19.17 13.18 8.35
N ALA A 808 -18.83 14.26 7.65
CA ALA A 808 -17.51 14.39 7.06
C ALA A 808 -16.43 14.48 8.17
N PRO A 809 -15.30 13.77 8.07
CA PRO A 809 -14.26 13.83 9.09
C PRO A 809 -13.66 15.24 9.21
N GLN A 810 -13.91 15.87 10.36
CA GLN A 810 -13.26 17.14 10.72
C GLN A 810 -11.74 16.91 10.88
N GLY A 811 -10.92 17.87 10.43
CA GLY A 811 -9.46 17.74 10.32
C GLY A 811 -8.94 17.28 8.94
N LEU A 812 -9.76 17.35 7.87
CA LEU A 812 -9.34 17.06 6.48
C LEU A 812 -9.73 18.15 5.46
N SER A 813 -10.12 19.35 5.92
CA SER A 813 -10.44 20.50 5.07
C SER A 813 -9.39 21.60 5.21
N PRO A 814 -8.98 22.30 4.13
CA PRO A 814 -8.19 23.51 4.25
C PRO A 814 -9.01 24.61 4.95
N GLY A 815 -8.40 25.32 5.89
CA GLY A 815 -9.08 26.36 6.67
C GLY A 815 -9.50 27.57 5.83
N PRO A 816 -10.54 28.33 6.26
CA PRO A 816 -10.93 29.56 5.61
C PRO A 816 -9.81 30.61 5.69
N ALA A 817 -9.62 31.38 4.61
CA ALA A 817 -8.59 32.43 4.58
C ALA A 817 -8.85 33.50 5.66
N PRO A 818 -7.80 34.03 6.33
CA PRO A 818 -7.98 35.10 7.31
C PRO A 818 -8.61 36.34 6.68
N ARG A 819 -9.69 36.85 7.29
CA ARG A 819 -10.18 38.20 6.98
C ARG A 819 -9.20 39.20 7.60
N GLY A 820 -8.45 39.91 6.76
CA GLY A 820 -7.57 40.98 7.23
C GLY A 820 -8.38 42.09 7.91
N HIS A 821 -8.02 42.45 9.14
CA HIS A 821 -8.55 43.63 9.80
C HIS A 821 -7.91 44.88 9.19
N GLY A 822 -8.57 45.45 8.17
CA GLY A 822 -8.39 46.85 7.80
C GLY A 822 -9.27 47.74 8.68
N GLY A 823 -8.72 48.85 9.18
CA GLY A 823 -9.51 49.88 9.86
C GLY A 823 -10.49 50.59 8.90
N PRO A 824 -11.46 51.35 9.44
CA PRO A 824 -12.40 52.09 8.61
C PRO A 824 -11.71 53.26 7.90
N TRP A 825 -12.22 53.62 6.71
CA TRP A 825 -12.71 54.95 6.32
C TRP A 825 -13.51 54.79 5.01
N ASP A 826 -14.07 55.88 4.47
CA ASP A 826 -14.72 55.99 3.15
C ASP A 826 -15.87 55.01 2.83
N ARG A 827 -17.01 55.25 3.48
CA ARG A 827 -18.31 55.15 2.79
C ARG A 827 -18.61 56.48 2.10
N VAL A 828 -18.90 56.47 0.79
CA VAL A 828 -19.93 57.31 0.14
C VAL A 828 -20.09 56.94 -1.34
N ARG A 829 -21.35 56.87 -1.82
CA ARG A 829 -21.80 56.65 -3.23
C ARG A 829 -21.41 55.28 -3.85
N SER A 830 -22.17 54.69 -4.78
CA SER A 830 -23.51 55.05 -5.30
C SER A 830 -24.40 53.82 -5.54
N ARG A 831 -25.65 54.09 -5.91
CA ARG A 831 -26.76 53.13 -6.13
C ARG A 831 -26.52 52.13 -7.27
N ASN A 832 -27.27 51.03 -7.19
CA ASN A 832 -27.85 50.24 -8.28
C ASN A 832 -27.87 50.94 -9.66
N GLN A 833 -27.59 50.17 -10.72
CA GLN A 833 -28.68 49.75 -11.62
C GLN A 833 -28.34 48.60 -12.60
N ASN A 834 -29.42 48.08 -13.18
CA ASN A 834 -29.54 47.35 -14.46
C ASN A 834 -29.03 45.90 -14.58
N GLN A 835 -30.02 45.01 -14.49
CA GLN A 835 -30.22 43.98 -15.50
C GLN A 835 -30.27 44.61 -16.91
N ALA A 836 -29.60 43.99 -17.89
CA ALA A 836 -29.99 43.93 -19.30
C ALA A 836 -29.10 42.91 -20.02
N GLY A 837 -29.53 42.36 -21.16
CA GLY A 837 -28.70 41.46 -21.94
C GLY A 837 -29.17 41.30 -23.38
N LYS A 838 -28.26 40.81 -24.24
CA LYS A 838 -28.39 40.73 -25.72
C LYS A 838 -28.31 42.14 -26.37
N ARG A 839 -27.91 42.31 -27.63
CA ARG A 839 -27.87 41.37 -28.77
C ARG A 839 -26.82 41.82 -29.82
N ALA A 840 -26.24 40.84 -30.55
CA ALA A 840 -25.62 40.87 -31.89
C ALA A 840 -24.91 42.12 -32.48
N GLY A 841 -23.74 41.92 -33.10
CA GLY A 841 -23.11 42.85 -34.05
C GLY A 841 -21.81 42.31 -34.65
N ASN A 842 -21.70 42.25 -35.98
CA ASN A 842 -20.48 41.85 -36.71
C ASN A 842 -19.66 43.10 -37.09
N LEU A 843 -18.31 43.03 -37.09
CA LEU A 843 -17.51 43.18 -38.33
C LEU A 843 -16.02 42.79 -38.19
N ARG A 844 -15.38 42.73 -39.36
CA ARG A 844 -14.08 42.13 -39.73
C ARG A 844 -12.81 42.70 -39.09
N LYS A 845 -11.81 41.82 -38.97
CA LYS A 845 -10.34 41.98 -39.20
C LYS A 845 -9.70 43.39 -39.02
N ASN A 846 -8.61 43.43 -38.25
CA ASN A 846 -7.31 43.67 -38.89
C ASN A 846 -6.15 42.94 -38.16
N GLN A 847 -5.00 42.79 -38.83
CA GLN A 847 -3.77 42.23 -38.26
C GLN A 847 -2.83 43.35 -37.77
N ASN A 848 -2.06 43.11 -36.70
CA ASN A 848 -0.64 43.43 -36.71
C ASN A 848 0.16 42.59 -35.71
N GLN A 849 1.49 42.56 -35.86
CA GLN A 849 2.43 41.71 -35.12
C GLN A 849 3.29 42.52 -34.15
N ASN A 850 3.56 42.01 -32.93
CA ASN A 850 4.92 41.64 -32.47
C ASN A 850 4.91 41.14 -31.00
N PRO A 851 5.99 40.51 -30.49
CA PRO A 851 5.88 39.50 -29.44
C PRO A 851 6.46 39.91 -28.08
N GLY A 852 6.31 39.00 -27.09
CA GLY A 852 7.27 38.92 -25.98
C GLY A 852 6.70 38.94 -24.56
N ARG A 853 6.06 37.85 -24.11
CA ARG A 853 6.04 37.48 -22.68
C ARG A 853 5.84 35.97 -22.49
N LYS A 854 6.86 35.30 -21.94
CA LYS A 854 6.80 33.86 -21.59
C LYS A 854 5.76 33.65 -20.48
N ARG A 855 4.75 32.81 -20.71
CA ARG A 855 3.83 32.36 -19.64
C ARG A 855 4.53 31.28 -18.81
N LEU A 856 4.56 31.45 -17.49
CA LEU A 856 4.99 30.41 -16.54
C LEU A 856 3.85 29.43 -16.27
N HIS A 857 4.19 28.14 -16.07
CA HIS A 857 3.23 27.10 -15.73
C HIS A 857 2.64 27.32 -14.31
N PRO A 858 1.31 27.30 -14.12
CA PRO A 858 0.69 27.21 -12.81
C PRO A 858 0.74 25.76 -12.29
N GLY A 859 1.94 25.26 -11.97
CA GLY A 859 2.18 23.82 -11.70
C GLY A 859 2.73 23.44 -10.33
N HIS A 860 2.95 24.39 -9.39
CA HIS A 860 3.74 24.13 -8.17
C HIS A 860 3.24 24.82 -6.88
N ARG A 861 1.93 24.87 -6.61
CA ARG A 861 1.38 25.41 -5.34
C ARG A 861 0.32 24.56 -4.62
N GLU A 862 0.08 23.33 -5.06
CA GLU A 862 -1.21 22.66 -4.84
C GLU A 862 -1.16 21.42 -3.92
N ALA A 863 0.02 21.03 -3.40
CA ALA A 863 0.27 19.78 -2.68
C ALA A 863 0.57 19.89 -1.16
N VAL A 864 0.77 21.11 -0.63
CA VAL A 864 1.36 21.33 0.71
C VAL A 864 0.33 21.29 1.86
N LEU A 865 -0.96 21.45 1.56
CA LEU A 865 -1.99 21.85 2.55
C LEU A 865 -2.71 20.73 3.33
N ILE A 866 -2.29 19.46 3.23
CA ILE A 866 -3.05 18.31 3.83
C ILE A 866 -2.13 17.27 4.49
N ARG A 867 -1.29 17.68 5.46
CA ARG A 867 -0.39 16.77 6.23
C ARG A 867 -0.20 17.10 7.73
N SER A 868 -0.88 18.11 8.29
CA SER A 868 -0.49 18.71 9.58
C SER A 868 -1.17 18.18 10.85
N GLU A 869 -2.13 17.26 10.76
CA GLU A 869 -2.91 16.78 11.93
C GLU A 869 -2.96 15.24 12.04
N PHE A 870 -3.22 14.75 13.26
CA PHE A 870 -3.32 13.33 13.66
C PHE A 870 -2.02 12.51 13.74
N SER A 871 -1.04 13.01 14.50
CA SER A 871 0.01 12.18 15.12
C SER A 871 -0.06 12.24 16.66
N SER A 872 -1.09 11.60 17.24
CA SER A 872 -1.26 11.50 18.69
C SER A 872 -1.96 10.20 19.06
N GLY A 873 -1.19 9.18 19.47
CA GLY A 873 -1.70 7.94 20.06
C GLY A 873 -1.28 7.84 21.52
N LEU A 874 -2.22 7.53 22.41
CA LEU A 874 -1.94 7.31 23.84
C LEU A 874 -1.56 5.84 24.10
N GLU A 875 -0.64 5.63 25.04
CA GLU A 875 -0.18 4.30 25.49
C GLU A 875 -0.95 3.75 26.70
N GLY A 876 -0.74 2.45 26.97
CA GLY A 876 -1.31 1.68 28.09
C GLY A 876 -1.91 0.36 27.57
N GLY A 877 -1.44 -0.84 27.89
CA GLY A 877 -0.57 -1.29 28.99
C GLY A 877 -1.43 -1.92 30.11
N GLY A 878 -1.18 -3.13 30.61
CA GLY A 878 -0.21 -4.17 30.22
C GLY A 878 -0.27 -5.35 31.21
N ALA A 879 -0.53 -6.59 30.73
CA ALA A 879 -0.93 -7.72 31.58
C ALA A 879 0.17 -8.78 31.82
N LYS A 880 0.82 -8.68 32.98
CA LYS A 880 1.52 -9.71 33.81
C LYS A 880 1.84 -11.09 33.15
N LYS A 881 3.13 -11.35 32.90
CA LYS A 881 3.69 -12.73 32.84
C LYS A 881 3.62 -13.42 34.21
N ARG A 882 3.35 -14.73 34.24
CA ARG A 882 3.59 -15.60 35.41
C ARG A 882 5.10 -15.90 35.55
N ARG A 883 5.58 -16.00 36.79
CA ARG A 883 6.92 -16.53 37.13
C ARG A 883 6.92 -18.06 37.11
N LYS A 884 8.06 -18.66 36.74
CA LYS A 884 8.54 -19.95 37.26
C LYS A 884 9.97 -19.71 37.77
N ARG A 885 10.34 -20.26 38.93
CA ARG A 885 11.74 -20.36 39.37
C ARG A 885 12.29 -21.72 38.91
N GLY A 886 13.60 -21.81 38.74
CA GLY A 886 14.28 -23.09 38.52
C GLY A 886 14.64 -23.79 39.84
N ILE A 887 15.06 -25.03 39.70
CA ILE A 887 15.85 -25.84 40.66
C ILE A 887 17.02 -26.41 39.84
N THR A 888 18.12 -26.74 40.50
CA THR A 888 19.38 -27.25 39.94
C THR A 888 19.46 -28.78 39.98
N GLU A 889 20.54 -29.35 39.43
CA GLU A 889 20.88 -30.80 39.43
C GLU A 889 19.86 -31.71 38.66
N GLU A 890 20.21 -32.89 38.10
CA GLU A 890 21.50 -33.61 37.97
C GLU A 890 21.47 -34.55 36.71
N GLU A 891 22.62 -35.20 36.44
CA GLU A 891 22.86 -36.33 35.49
C GLU A 891 22.80 -36.10 33.95
N ASP A 892 23.77 -36.75 33.26
CA ASP A 892 24.08 -36.92 31.81
C ASP A 892 23.98 -35.73 30.82
#